data_AF-A0A7Y4VRA6-F1
#
_entry.id   AF-A0A7Y4VRA6-F1
#
_cell.length_a   1.000
_cell.length_b   1.000
_cell.length_c   1.000
_cell.angle_alpha   90.00
_cell.angle_beta   90.00
_cell.angle_gamma   90.00
#
_symmetry.space_group_name_H-M   'P 1'
#
loop_
_entity.id
_entity.type
_entity.pdbx_description
1 polymer ?
#
loop_
_entity_poly.entity_id
_entity_poly.type
_entity_poly.pdbx_seq_one_letter_code
_entity_poly.pdbx_strand_id
1 'polypeptide(L)'
;MASTESKRERIAERLAGERMLLTGSTGFLAKVLTEKLLRAVPDIGQIYMLIRPRGDGTSAELRLRREVLGSNAFDRLRAAWGPHFERRCMAKISVVSGDLTVDRFGLSGKAYQGLCKDVTLVVNSAATVTFDERLDAALALNVDGVVRLLRFAKDCGEAPMLQVSTAYVSGVQTGDVPETVLPAGHTVATFLRGDAAATFDLNETLATLEREVAEVKQRTAGSGSACRRELIDLGMGHAQRHGWHDTYTFTKWMAEQLLVRERGEVPLVIFRPAIIEGSYDEPAPGWIDGLRMADPLILAYGRGKLREFPAEPEIPLDLIPVDFVANAIIATLPAKRKGASLDVYQCGSSARNPVAIGQIAMSVKEAFRRRPMRDDTGRPIRVATLTLVPRGRFLNHWRVRLQRVQRLRGLLRSTKLAPKYRKSLAGAEAQIAQLIYFVKIYSPYTHLRARFSDEGLRTTFEAMHPADQELFPFDVSRIDWHDYMVHRHVPGVRHFVLGSGVELEAPMLAAEHAVEDERPDAPPPMKVLSALRGESIYEVFDHAARVYPKRLALQVRRNERWIRYSYGDASATVAAIARRLVEHGLRPGERMAIYSENCPEWGLTYLAAMRQGLTVVPLDVQLPPGEAAAMSRFAGVKLICAGRTTYETIRREMATANRSGIADGDGGITVVELNGSFVPPPGTARDPGPEPATVTGDDLASIVFTSGTTVAPKGVMLRHRSFLANARSLVHVQPVQADDQFLSVLPLHHVFEFTGGFLVPMANASTVTYVEQLTSAEITGLMQATGTTVMMVVPRLLKLFHDGILRKVETSGVVARRLFA
;
A
#
# COMPACT_ATOMS: atom_id res chain seq x y z
N MET A 1 37.88 -10.67 40.58
CA MET A 1 36.93 -11.00 39.49
C MET A 1 36.76 -9.87 38.46
N ALA A 2 37.28 -8.66 38.67
CA ALA A 2 37.11 -7.52 37.74
C ALA A 2 38.09 -7.46 36.53
N SER A 3 39.01 -8.42 36.35
CA SER A 3 40.04 -8.35 35.30
C SER A 3 39.71 -9.13 34.00
N THR A 4 38.58 -9.84 33.96
CA THR A 4 38.13 -10.60 32.77
C THR A 4 36.99 -9.94 32.01
N GLU A 5 36.22 -9.02 32.63
CA GLU A 5 35.16 -8.26 31.94
C GLU A 5 35.72 -7.27 30.90
N SER A 6 36.91 -6.71 31.14
CA SER A 6 37.58 -5.72 30.29
C SER A 6 38.12 -6.26 28.94
N LYS A 7 37.97 -7.55 28.62
CA LYS A 7 38.58 -8.17 27.42
C LYS A 7 37.61 -8.49 26.28
N ARG A 8 36.29 -8.26 26.43
CA ARG A 8 35.31 -8.53 25.37
C ARG A 8 35.13 -7.27 24.51
N GLU A 9 35.45 -7.37 23.22
CA GLU A 9 35.26 -6.29 22.22
C GLU A 9 33.78 -5.88 22.14
N ARG A 10 33.49 -4.57 22.11
CA ARG A 10 32.11 -4.08 21.95
C ARG A 10 31.65 -4.23 20.50
N ILE A 11 30.37 -4.54 20.28
CA ILE A 11 29.75 -4.57 18.95
C ILE A 11 29.95 -3.23 18.22
N ALA A 12 29.77 -2.11 18.92
CA ALA A 12 29.91 -0.79 18.33
C ALA A 12 31.36 -0.50 17.87
N GLU A 13 32.36 -0.97 18.63
CA GLU A 13 33.78 -0.85 18.27
C GLU A 13 34.12 -1.73 17.07
N ARG A 14 33.61 -2.97 17.06
CA ARG A 14 33.81 -3.92 15.96
C ARG A 14 33.22 -3.43 14.63
N LEU A 15 32.11 -2.70 14.69
CA LEU A 15 31.42 -2.14 13.51
C LEU A 15 31.83 -0.69 13.20
N ALA A 16 32.75 -0.11 13.98
CA ALA A 16 33.21 1.25 13.75
C ALA A 16 33.94 1.35 12.40
N GLY A 17 33.56 2.34 11.60
CA GLY A 17 34.11 2.57 10.26
C GLY A 17 33.63 1.60 9.19
N GLU A 18 32.85 0.56 9.53
CA GLU A 18 32.32 -0.38 8.55
C GLU A 18 31.38 0.29 7.54
N ARG A 19 31.47 -0.13 6.29
CA ARG A 19 30.73 0.43 5.14
C ARG A 19 29.87 -0.67 4.54
N MET A 20 28.62 -0.72 4.99
CA MET A 20 27.72 -1.85 4.78
C MET A 20 26.86 -1.65 3.54
N LEU A 21 26.80 -2.64 2.65
CA LEU A 21 25.72 -2.76 1.66
C LEU A 21 24.55 -3.51 2.29
N LEU A 22 23.40 -2.85 2.38
CA LEU A 22 22.12 -3.44 2.81
C LEU A 22 21.19 -3.58 1.60
N THR A 23 20.66 -4.79 1.42
CA THR A 23 19.61 -5.05 0.43
C THR A 23 18.26 -5.28 1.12
N GLY A 24 17.17 -5.22 0.34
CA GLY A 24 15.82 -5.31 0.92
C GLY A 24 15.53 -4.10 1.81
N SER A 25 16.18 -2.97 1.53
CA SER A 25 16.30 -1.80 2.41
C SER A 25 14.97 -1.15 2.78
N THR A 26 13.94 -1.32 1.95
CA THR A 26 12.58 -0.80 2.21
C THR A 26 11.70 -1.77 2.99
N GLY A 27 12.20 -2.96 3.33
CA GLY A 27 11.47 -4.02 4.01
C GLY A 27 11.36 -3.81 5.52
N PHE A 28 10.45 -4.57 6.14
CA PHE A 28 10.13 -4.53 7.57
C PHE A 28 11.35 -4.65 8.49
N LEU A 29 12.12 -5.74 8.34
CA LEU A 29 13.31 -6.00 9.14
C LEU A 29 14.40 -4.95 8.92
N ALA A 30 14.60 -4.52 7.66
CA ALA A 30 15.63 -3.55 7.29
C ALA A 30 15.42 -2.19 7.98
N LYS A 31 14.16 -1.76 8.20
CA LYS A 31 13.85 -0.51 8.91
C LYS A 31 14.31 -0.56 10.36
N VAL A 32 14.01 -1.65 11.07
CA VAL A 32 14.42 -1.84 12.48
C VAL A 32 15.93 -1.97 12.58
N LEU A 33 16.54 -2.77 11.69
CA LEU A 33 18.00 -2.91 11.61
C LEU A 33 18.69 -1.56 11.40
N THR A 34 18.19 -0.75 10.46
CA THR A 34 18.76 0.57 10.16
C THR A 34 18.59 1.54 11.33
N GLU A 35 17.39 1.61 11.92
CA GLU A 35 17.14 2.44 13.11
C GLU A 35 18.11 2.07 14.23
N LYS A 36 18.26 0.76 14.49
CA LYS A 36 19.12 0.25 15.55
C LYS A 36 20.58 0.57 15.30
N LEU A 37 21.09 0.38 14.09
CA LEU A 37 22.46 0.73 13.71
C LEU A 37 22.73 2.24 13.88
N LEU A 38 21.83 3.10 13.39
CA LEU A 38 21.97 4.55 13.50
C LEU A 38 21.97 5.03 14.97
N ARG A 39 21.23 4.34 15.84
CA ARG A 39 21.11 4.69 17.26
C ARG A 39 22.24 4.13 18.12
N ALA A 40 22.62 2.87 17.89
CA ALA A 40 23.48 2.10 18.78
C ALA A 40 24.92 1.93 18.27
N VAL A 41 25.19 2.25 17.01
CA VAL A 41 26.51 2.17 16.37
C VAL A 41 26.83 3.51 15.68
N PRO A 42 27.05 4.61 16.44
CA PRO A 42 27.19 5.95 15.88
C PRO A 42 28.40 6.10 14.95
N ASP A 43 29.44 5.29 15.18
CA ASP A 43 30.69 5.30 14.42
C ASP A 43 30.68 4.35 13.21
N ILE A 44 29.54 3.74 12.87
CA ILE A 44 29.39 3.04 11.58
C ILE A 44 29.73 4.01 10.44
N GLY A 45 30.50 3.55 9.46
CA GLY A 45 30.99 4.40 8.37
C GLY A 45 29.86 4.88 7.47
N GLN A 46 29.37 3.99 6.61
CA GLN A 46 28.31 4.25 5.64
C GLN A 46 27.38 3.04 5.50
N ILE A 47 26.07 3.28 5.33
CA ILE A 47 25.06 2.27 4.99
C ILE A 47 24.60 2.54 3.56
N TYR A 48 25.06 1.73 2.62
CA TYR A 48 24.60 1.72 1.23
C TYR A 48 23.30 0.94 1.14
N MET A 49 22.20 1.63 0.89
CA MET A 49 20.89 1.01 0.72
C MET A 49 20.59 0.76 -0.75
N LEU A 50 20.61 -0.51 -1.16
CA LEU A 50 20.15 -0.89 -2.49
C LEU A 50 18.62 -0.80 -2.55
N ILE A 51 18.11 0.08 -3.40
CA ILE A 51 16.68 0.35 -3.55
C ILE A 51 16.33 0.39 -5.04
N ARG A 52 15.38 -0.44 -5.44
CA ARG A 52 14.87 -0.51 -6.82
C ARG A 52 13.99 0.72 -7.13
N PRO A 53 14.19 1.46 -8.23
CA PRO A 53 13.22 2.47 -8.68
C PRO A 53 11.91 1.81 -9.13
N ARG A 54 10.78 2.54 -9.07
CA ARG A 54 9.49 2.01 -9.57
C ARG A 54 9.27 2.41 -11.03
N GLY A 55 8.52 1.58 -11.77
CA GLY A 55 8.16 1.82 -13.17
C GLY A 55 7.28 3.06 -13.40
N ASP A 56 6.66 3.58 -12.33
CA ASP A 56 5.88 4.83 -12.31
C ASP A 56 6.76 6.10 -12.26
N GLY A 57 8.08 5.97 -12.30
CA GLY A 57 9.04 7.08 -12.22
C GLY A 57 9.47 7.47 -10.80
N THR A 58 9.01 6.76 -9.76
CA THR A 58 9.46 7.01 -8.38
C THR A 58 10.94 6.61 -8.21
N SER A 59 11.79 7.59 -7.90
CA SER A 59 13.24 7.38 -7.69
C SER A 59 13.55 6.61 -6.40
N ALA A 60 14.71 5.97 -6.36
CA ALA A 60 15.20 5.25 -5.19
C ALA A 60 15.34 6.16 -3.95
N GLU A 61 15.77 7.41 -4.12
CA GLU A 61 15.89 8.41 -3.05
C GLU A 61 14.53 8.83 -2.50
N LEU A 62 13.53 8.99 -3.37
CA LEU A 62 12.17 9.29 -2.93
C LEU A 62 11.58 8.12 -2.14
N ARG A 63 11.87 6.88 -2.56
CA ARG A 63 11.50 5.67 -1.81
C ARG A 63 12.20 5.61 -0.46
N LEU A 64 13.51 5.91 -0.36
CA LEU A 64 14.21 5.99 0.93
C LEU A 64 13.49 6.96 1.87
N ARG A 65 13.24 8.19 1.40
CA ARG A 65 12.59 9.24 2.21
C ARG A 65 11.18 8.84 2.66
N ARG A 66 10.36 8.28 1.76
CA ARG A 66 8.95 7.97 2.06
C ARG A 66 8.76 6.65 2.79
N GLU A 67 9.40 5.59 2.30
CA GLU A 67 9.13 4.22 2.76
C GLU A 67 9.99 3.84 3.96
N VAL A 68 11.21 4.36 4.07
CA VAL A 68 12.14 4.05 5.16
C VAL A 68 12.13 5.16 6.20
N LEU A 69 12.65 6.34 5.85
CA LEU A 69 12.78 7.45 6.80
C LEU A 69 11.43 8.06 7.18
N GLY A 70 10.38 7.86 6.39
CA GLY A 70 9.02 8.25 6.71
C GLY A 70 8.29 7.26 7.63
N SER A 71 8.84 6.06 7.85
CA SER A 71 8.26 5.07 8.75
C SER A 71 8.36 5.52 10.20
N ASN A 72 7.31 5.25 10.98
CA ASN A 72 7.24 5.41 12.44
C ASN A 72 8.30 4.59 13.21
N ALA A 73 8.98 3.62 12.57
CA ALA A 73 10.17 3.00 13.15
C ALA A 73 11.21 4.04 13.61
N PHE A 74 11.34 5.14 12.86
CA PHE A 74 12.32 6.18 13.12
C PHE A 74 11.80 7.30 14.04
N ASP A 75 10.61 7.16 14.66
CA ASP A 75 10.04 8.21 15.52
C ASP A 75 10.94 8.55 16.71
N ARG A 76 11.58 7.55 17.31
CA ARG A 76 12.55 7.75 18.40
C ARG A 76 13.73 8.62 17.96
N LEU A 77 14.32 8.33 16.80
CA LEU A 77 15.41 9.11 16.23
C LEU A 77 14.95 10.51 15.80
N ARG A 78 13.75 10.63 15.22
CA ARG A 78 13.16 11.93 14.89
C ARG A 78 12.97 12.81 16.12
N ALA A 79 12.44 12.24 17.21
CA ALA A 79 12.27 12.96 18.47
C ALA A 79 13.63 13.37 19.06
N ALA A 80 14.62 12.48 19.04
CA ALA A 80 15.94 12.74 19.61
C ALA A 80 16.78 13.74 18.80
N TRP A 81 16.71 13.71 17.46
CA TRP A 81 17.55 14.54 16.58
C TRP A 81 16.83 15.80 16.07
N GLY A 82 15.50 15.86 16.19
CA GLY A 82 14.68 17.01 15.82
C GLY A 82 14.90 17.42 14.35
N PRO A 83 15.06 18.74 14.07
CA PRO A 83 15.28 19.24 12.71
C PRO A 83 16.53 18.67 12.00
N HIS A 84 17.47 18.10 12.74
CA HIS A 84 18.69 17.52 12.19
C HIS A 84 18.55 16.06 11.77
N PHE A 85 17.37 15.45 11.99
CA PHE A 85 17.12 14.03 11.72
C PHE A 85 17.52 13.62 10.30
N GLU A 86 16.95 14.29 9.29
CA GLU A 86 17.21 13.92 7.90
C GLU A 86 18.67 14.13 7.52
N ARG A 87 19.28 15.23 7.95
CA ARG A 87 20.71 15.51 7.69
C ARG A 87 21.62 14.44 8.32
N ARG A 88 21.32 14.00 9.54
CA ARG A 88 22.11 12.95 10.23
C ARG A 88 21.93 11.59 9.58
N CYS A 89 20.71 11.23 9.17
CA CYS A 89 20.47 10.01 8.39
C CYS A 89 21.24 10.04 7.07
N MET A 90 21.15 11.12 6.29
CA MET A 90 21.82 11.24 4.99
C MET A 90 23.34 11.34 5.10
N ALA A 91 23.88 11.72 6.26
CA ALA A 91 25.32 11.68 6.51
C ALA A 91 25.86 10.24 6.67
N LYS A 92 25.00 9.27 6.96
CA LYS A 92 25.35 7.86 7.17
C LYS A 92 24.74 6.92 6.13
N ILE A 93 23.70 7.34 5.40
CA ILE A 93 22.99 6.52 4.42
C ILE A 93 23.24 7.05 3.02
N SER A 94 23.68 6.16 2.12
CA SER A 94 23.76 6.40 0.68
C SER A 94 22.78 5.51 -0.05
N VAL A 95 22.03 6.06 -1.01
CA VAL A 95 21.13 5.28 -1.84
C VAL A 95 21.91 4.71 -3.03
N VAL A 96 21.75 3.41 -3.27
CA VAL A 96 22.19 2.74 -4.49
C VAL A 96 20.92 2.40 -5.28
N SER A 97 20.66 3.14 -6.35
CA SER A 97 19.52 2.87 -7.23
C SER A 97 19.81 1.66 -8.13
N GLY A 98 19.29 0.49 -7.77
CA GLY A 98 19.58 -0.76 -8.48
C GLY A 98 18.65 -1.92 -8.13
N ASP A 99 18.77 -3.01 -8.89
CA ASP A 99 17.93 -4.21 -8.77
C ASP A 99 18.77 -5.51 -8.74
N LEU A 100 18.61 -6.32 -7.69
CA LEU A 100 19.30 -7.60 -7.53
C LEU A 100 18.99 -8.62 -8.62
N THR A 101 17.87 -8.48 -9.33
CA THR A 101 17.52 -9.41 -10.42
C THR A 101 18.32 -9.15 -11.70
N VAL A 102 19.14 -8.09 -11.74
CA VAL A 102 19.91 -7.65 -12.91
C VAL A 102 21.41 -7.73 -12.61
N ASP A 103 22.21 -8.06 -13.62
CA ASP A 103 23.67 -8.10 -13.48
C ASP A 103 24.22 -6.75 -13.01
N ARG A 104 25.20 -6.78 -12.11
CA ARG A 104 25.78 -5.59 -11.44
C ARG A 104 24.75 -4.62 -10.86
N PHE A 105 23.59 -5.15 -10.47
CA PHE A 105 22.43 -4.40 -9.97
C PHE A 105 21.86 -3.36 -10.96
N GLY A 106 22.19 -3.45 -12.24
CA GLY A 106 21.87 -2.42 -13.24
C GLY A 106 22.77 -1.17 -13.18
N LEU A 107 23.85 -1.21 -12.40
CA LEU A 107 24.81 -0.11 -12.28
C LEU A 107 25.76 -0.06 -13.47
N SER A 108 26.21 1.14 -13.84
CA SER A 108 27.33 1.30 -14.78
C SER A 108 28.60 0.66 -14.22
N GLY A 109 29.52 0.22 -15.09
CA GLY A 109 30.78 -0.40 -14.66
C GLY A 109 31.60 0.48 -13.70
N LYS A 110 31.59 1.81 -13.92
CA LYS A 110 32.26 2.78 -13.03
C LYS A 110 31.58 2.86 -11.67
N ALA A 111 30.24 2.92 -11.63
CA ALA A 111 29.49 2.99 -10.37
C ALA A 111 29.63 1.70 -9.56
N TYR A 112 29.54 0.54 -10.21
CA TYR A 112 29.73 -0.77 -9.59
C TYR A 112 31.13 -0.90 -8.98
N GLN A 113 32.19 -0.57 -9.73
CA GLN A 113 33.56 -0.61 -9.23
C GLN A 113 33.82 0.40 -8.11
N GLY A 114 33.19 1.57 -8.17
CA GLY A 114 33.22 2.55 -7.08
C GLY A 114 32.62 1.99 -5.79
N LEU A 115 31.48 1.30 -5.90
CA LEU A 115 30.83 0.64 -4.78
C LEU A 115 31.67 -0.52 -4.24
N CYS A 116 32.25 -1.37 -5.10
CA CYS A 116 33.11 -2.49 -4.70
C CYS A 116 34.33 -2.07 -3.88
N LYS A 117 34.95 -0.93 -4.24
CA LYS A 117 36.12 -0.40 -3.52
C LYS A 117 35.80 0.09 -2.12
N ASP A 118 34.54 0.38 -1.85
CA ASP A 118 34.12 1.10 -0.66
C ASP A 118 33.36 0.23 0.34
N VAL A 119 32.59 -0.76 -0.15
CA VAL A 119 31.84 -1.69 0.70
C VAL A 119 32.79 -2.66 1.38
N THR A 120 32.64 -2.81 2.69
CA THR A 120 33.44 -3.73 3.53
C THR A 120 32.61 -4.86 4.13
N LEU A 121 31.28 -4.76 4.09
CA LEU A 121 30.36 -5.73 4.68
C LEU A 121 29.05 -5.78 3.87
N VAL A 122 28.52 -6.98 3.62
CA VAL A 122 27.28 -7.17 2.87
C VAL A 122 26.21 -7.81 3.76
N VAL A 123 25.03 -7.20 3.83
CA VAL A 123 23.85 -7.75 4.53
C VAL A 123 22.71 -7.90 3.53
N ASN A 124 22.37 -9.15 3.22
CA ASN A 124 21.28 -9.46 2.33
C ASN A 124 19.98 -9.74 3.08
N SER A 125 19.05 -8.79 3.06
CA SER A 125 17.67 -8.99 3.54
C SER A 125 16.65 -8.98 2.41
N ALA A 126 17.07 -8.88 1.14
CA ALA A 126 16.17 -8.94 0.00
C ALA A 126 15.62 -10.36 -0.20
N ALA A 127 14.30 -10.47 -0.30
CA ALA A 127 13.62 -11.69 -0.69
C ALA A 127 12.20 -11.38 -1.16
N THR A 128 11.65 -12.23 -2.02
CA THR A 128 10.20 -12.39 -2.05
C THR A 128 9.83 -13.31 -0.90
N VAL A 129 8.98 -12.84 0.00
CA VAL A 129 8.50 -13.58 1.19
C VAL A 129 7.06 -14.08 1.01
N THR A 130 6.51 -13.89 -0.18
CA THR A 130 5.17 -14.30 -0.56
C THR A 130 5.16 -15.80 -0.87
N PHE A 131 4.39 -16.58 -0.10
CA PHE A 131 4.35 -18.04 -0.25
C PHE A 131 3.84 -18.51 -1.63
N ASP A 132 3.04 -17.69 -2.30
CA ASP A 132 2.51 -17.91 -3.64
C ASP A 132 3.08 -16.92 -4.66
N GLU A 133 4.37 -16.59 -4.55
CA GLU A 133 5.07 -15.89 -5.63
C GLU A 133 5.22 -16.78 -6.86
N ARG A 134 5.22 -16.17 -8.04
CA ARG A 134 5.58 -16.86 -9.29
C ARG A 134 6.98 -17.44 -9.17
N LEU A 135 7.15 -18.70 -9.58
CA LEU A 135 8.43 -19.40 -9.53
C LEU A 135 9.57 -18.61 -10.22
N ASP A 136 9.29 -17.98 -11.36
CA ASP A 136 10.30 -17.21 -12.10
C ASP A 136 10.80 -15.97 -11.34
N ALA A 137 9.89 -15.23 -10.71
CA ALA A 137 10.24 -14.09 -9.86
C ALA A 137 10.97 -14.54 -8.58
N ALA A 138 10.56 -15.68 -8.00
CA ALA A 138 11.20 -16.25 -6.83
C ALA A 138 12.64 -16.71 -7.13
N LEU A 139 12.89 -17.39 -8.24
CA LEU A 139 14.23 -17.78 -8.69
C LEU A 139 15.11 -16.55 -8.95
N ALA A 140 14.60 -15.58 -9.73
CA ALA A 140 15.37 -14.39 -10.09
C ALA A 140 15.86 -13.58 -8.89
N LEU A 141 15.04 -13.46 -7.84
CA LEU A 141 15.38 -12.67 -6.65
C LEU A 141 16.06 -13.51 -5.55
N ASN A 142 15.48 -14.64 -5.17
CA ASN A 142 15.95 -15.41 -4.01
C ASN A 142 17.14 -16.31 -4.35
N VAL A 143 17.33 -16.71 -5.62
CA VAL A 143 18.42 -17.60 -6.04
C VAL A 143 19.47 -16.82 -6.81
N ASP A 144 19.11 -16.32 -8.00
CA ASP A 144 20.09 -15.64 -8.87
C ASP A 144 20.58 -14.33 -8.27
N GLY A 145 19.69 -13.57 -7.63
CA GLY A 145 20.05 -12.33 -6.94
C GLY A 145 21.07 -12.55 -5.82
N VAL A 146 20.98 -13.69 -5.11
CA VAL A 146 21.94 -14.07 -4.07
C VAL A 146 23.29 -14.44 -4.68
N VAL A 147 23.31 -15.18 -5.80
CA VAL A 147 24.55 -15.50 -6.52
C VAL A 147 25.23 -14.22 -7.04
N ARG A 148 24.46 -13.27 -7.58
CA ARG A 148 24.99 -11.96 -8.00
C ARG A 148 25.58 -11.18 -6.82
N LEU A 149 24.93 -11.23 -5.66
CA LEU A 149 25.42 -10.56 -4.46
C LEU A 149 26.68 -11.24 -3.88
N LEU A 150 26.79 -12.56 -3.98
CA LEU A 150 28.03 -13.28 -3.64
C LEU A 150 29.19 -12.88 -4.55
N ARG A 151 28.94 -12.77 -5.87
CA ARG A 151 29.94 -12.23 -6.81
C ARG A 151 30.36 -10.81 -6.44
N PHE A 152 29.40 -9.96 -6.09
CA PHE A 152 29.71 -8.61 -5.60
C PHE A 152 30.58 -8.64 -4.34
N ALA A 153 30.30 -9.52 -3.36
CA ALA A 153 31.12 -9.67 -2.16
C ALA A 153 32.57 -10.07 -2.50
N LYS A 154 32.77 -10.99 -3.46
CA LYS A 154 34.10 -11.36 -3.98
C LYS A 154 34.80 -10.16 -4.64
N ASP A 155 34.08 -9.43 -5.49
CA ASP A 155 34.60 -8.23 -6.16
C ASP A 155 35.00 -7.11 -5.17
N CYS A 156 34.43 -7.12 -3.95
CA CYS A 156 34.82 -6.23 -2.84
C CYS A 156 36.06 -6.71 -2.06
N GLY A 157 36.82 -7.67 -2.61
CA GLY A 157 37.97 -8.27 -1.93
C GLY A 157 37.55 -9.24 -0.83
N GLU A 158 36.62 -10.14 -1.16
CA GLU A 158 36.07 -11.15 -0.25
C GLU A 158 35.38 -10.53 0.99
N ALA A 159 34.57 -9.48 0.76
CA ALA A 159 33.85 -8.78 1.83
C ALA A 159 32.92 -9.74 2.58
N PRO A 160 32.95 -9.80 3.93
CA PRO A 160 32.06 -10.63 4.72
C PRO A 160 30.58 -10.41 4.36
N MET A 161 29.81 -11.49 4.37
CA MET A 161 28.41 -11.49 3.95
C MET A 161 27.51 -12.17 4.97
N LEU A 162 26.40 -11.53 5.32
CA LEU A 162 25.27 -12.14 6.03
C LEU A 162 24.09 -12.31 5.09
N GLN A 163 23.62 -13.54 4.93
CA GLN A 163 22.43 -13.90 4.19
C GLN A 163 21.25 -14.14 5.13
N VAL A 164 20.18 -13.35 5.03
CA VAL A 164 18.91 -13.66 5.70
C VAL A 164 18.19 -14.75 4.91
N SER A 165 17.97 -15.89 5.56
CA SER A 165 17.23 -17.06 5.08
C SER A 165 15.94 -17.23 5.91
N THR A 166 15.56 -18.46 6.25
CA THR A 166 14.40 -18.78 7.11
C THR A 166 14.64 -20.10 7.83
N ALA A 167 14.18 -20.25 9.07
CA ALA A 167 14.27 -21.53 9.79
C ALA A 167 13.52 -22.65 9.06
N TYR A 168 12.50 -22.28 8.27
CA TYR A 168 11.65 -23.20 7.51
C TYR A 168 12.29 -23.78 6.23
N VAL A 169 13.56 -23.49 5.94
CA VAL A 169 14.33 -24.27 4.95
C VAL A 169 14.46 -25.74 5.37
N SER A 170 14.16 -26.06 6.63
CA SER A 170 14.00 -27.42 7.15
C SER A 170 12.88 -28.21 6.46
N GLY A 171 11.93 -27.53 5.81
CA GLY A 171 10.79 -28.16 5.16
C GLY A 171 9.94 -28.97 6.16
N VAL A 172 9.61 -30.20 5.79
CA VAL A 172 8.76 -31.10 6.60
C VAL A 172 9.47 -31.81 7.77
N GLN A 173 10.71 -31.42 8.10
CA GLN A 173 11.43 -31.98 9.25
C GLN A 173 10.69 -31.73 10.56
N THR A 174 10.68 -32.72 11.46
CA THR A 174 10.06 -32.65 12.78
C THR A 174 11.07 -32.96 13.88
N GLY A 175 10.72 -32.64 15.14
CA GLY A 175 11.63 -32.72 16.28
C GLY A 175 12.56 -31.50 16.35
N ASP A 176 13.71 -31.69 16.96
CA ASP A 176 14.72 -30.64 17.10
C ASP A 176 15.52 -30.50 15.79
N VAL A 177 15.50 -29.29 15.22
CA VAL A 177 16.16 -28.95 13.95
C VAL A 177 17.47 -28.21 14.26
N PRO A 178 18.64 -28.77 13.92
CA PRO A 178 19.93 -28.18 14.24
C PRO A 178 20.30 -27.00 13.33
N GLU A 179 21.25 -26.18 13.78
CA GLU A 179 21.82 -25.06 13.02
C GLU A 179 22.85 -25.54 11.98
N THR A 180 22.43 -26.47 11.10
CA THR A 180 23.28 -27.00 10.04
C THR A 180 22.64 -26.79 8.67
N VAL A 181 23.47 -26.67 7.64
CA VAL A 181 23.00 -26.73 6.25
C VAL A 181 22.75 -28.18 5.88
N LEU A 182 21.68 -28.43 5.11
CA LEU A 182 21.43 -29.77 4.56
C LEU A 182 22.65 -30.23 3.74
N PRO A 183 23.08 -31.49 3.87
CA PRO A 183 24.20 -32.01 3.11
C PRO A 183 24.01 -31.82 1.60
N ALA A 184 25.11 -31.57 0.90
CA ALA A 184 25.10 -31.47 -0.55
C ALA A 184 24.50 -32.74 -1.19
N GLY A 185 23.73 -32.56 -2.26
CA GLY A 185 23.08 -33.67 -2.97
C GLY A 185 21.84 -34.24 -2.29
N HIS A 186 21.37 -33.66 -1.19
CA HIS A 186 20.17 -34.08 -0.49
C HIS A 186 19.06 -33.01 -0.54
N THR A 187 17.83 -33.47 -0.66
CA THR A 187 16.62 -32.69 -0.39
C THR A 187 16.12 -33.03 1.00
N VAL A 188 15.15 -32.26 1.54
CA VAL A 188 14.50 -32.64 2.80
C VAL A 188 13.90 -34.04 2.71
N ALA A 189 13.26 -34.37 1.59
CA ALA A 189 12.65 -35.68 1.40
C ALA A 189 13.66 -36.84 1.37
N THR A 190 14.81 -36.68 0.71
CA THR A 190 15.83 -37.74 0.64
C THR A 190 16.61 -37.86 1.94
N PHE A 191 16.90 -36.72 2.59
CA PHE A 191 17.52 -36.69 3.92
C PHE A 191 16.70 -37.46 4.96
N LEU A 192 15.38 -37.21 5.01
CA LEU A 192 14.49 -37.90 5.95
C LEU A 192 14.32 -39.40 5.67
N ARG A 193 14.57 -39.86 4.44
CA ARG A 193 14.54 -41.29 4.08
C ARG A 193 15.83 -42.02 4.43
N GLY A 194 16.88 -41.30 4.83
CA GLY A 194 18.20 -41.88 5.06
C GLY A 194 18.87 -42.40 3.78
N ASP A 195 18.53 -41.83 2.63
CA ASP A 195 19.12 -42.23 1.35
C ASP A 195 20.56 -41.72 1.26
N ALA A 196 21.54 -42.61 1.51
CA ALA A 196 22.96 -42.27 1.53
C ALA A 196 23.54 -42.01 0.12
N ALA A 197 22.85 -42.43 -0.94
CA ALA A 197 23.24 -42.13 -2.31
C ALA A 197 22.74 -40.74 -2.69
N ALA A 198 23.64 -39.75 -2.72
CA ALA A 198 23.33 -38.40 -3.16
C ALA A 198 22.81 -38.44 -4.62
N THR A 199 21.52 -38.12 -4.81
CA THR A 199 20.84 -38.18 -6.12
C THR A 199 20.35 -36.82 -6.61
N PHE A 200 20.38 -35.78 -5.78
CA PHE A 200 19.84 -34.48 -6.16
C PHE A 200 20.91 -33.57 -6.76
N ASP A 201 20.85 -33.35 -8.07
CA ASP A 201 21.66 -32.35 -8.76
C ASP A 201 20.94 -30.99 -8.78
N LEU A 202 21.50 -30.03 -8.04
CA LEU A 202 20.97 -28.67 -7.97
C LEU A 202 21.07 -27.91 -9.31
N ASN A 203 22.14 -28.11 -10.08
CA ASN A 203 22.32 -27.44 -11.36
C ASN A 203 21.34 -27.98 -12.40
N GLU A 204 21.17 -29.30 -12.46
CA GLU A 204 20.18 -29.93 -13.33
C GLU A 204 18.76 -29.50 -12.95
N THR A 205 18.47 -29.39 -11.64
CA THR A 205 17.18 -28.90 -11.15
C THR A 205 16.93 -27.45 -11.56
N LEU A 206 17.91 -26.55 -11.39
CA LEU A 206 17.76 -25.15 -11.81
C LEU A 206 17.53 -25.04 -13.33
N ALA A 207 18.31 -25.76 -14.13
CA ALA A 207 18.13 -25.79 -15.59
C ALA A 207 16.76 -26.35 -16.00
N THR A 208 16.23 -27.32 -15.26
CA THR A 208 14.89 -27.86 -15.48
C THR A 208 13.80 -26.85 -15.13
N LEU A 209 13.93 -26.16 -13.98
CA LEU A 209 12.98 -25.12 -13.57
C LEU A 209 12.94 -23.96 -14.57
N GLU A 210 14.09 -23.51 -15.06
CA GLU A 210 14.18 -22.47 -16.09
C GLU A 210 13.46 -22.88 -17.39
N ARG A 211 13.66 -24.13 -17.82
CA ARG A 211 13.00 -24.69 -19.02
C ARG A 211 11.49 -24.73 -18.85
N GLU A 212 11.00 -25.29 -17.74
CA GLU A 212 9.56 -25.39 -17.47
C GLU A 212 8.91 -24.01 -17.31
N VAL A 213 9.59 -23.05 -16.69
CA VAL A 213 9.15 -21.65 -16.63
C VAL A 213 9.00 -21.07 -18.03
N ALA A 214 9.97 -21.30 -18.92
CA ALA A 214 9.90 -20.83 -20.31
C ALA A 214 8.74 -21.48 -21.07
N GLU A 215 8.51 -22.79 -20.88
CA GLU A 215 7.38 -23.52 -21.47
C GLU A 215 6.02 -22.97 -20.98
N VAL A 216 5.88 -22.69 -19.67
CA VAL A 216 4.68 -22.05 -19.11
C VAL A 216 4.46 -20.68 -19.73
N LYS A 217 5.49 -19.84 -19.82
CA LYS A 217 5.38 -18.53 -20.46
C LYS A 217 4.97 -18.66 -21.93
N GLN A 218 5.57 -19.59 -22.67
CA GLN A 218 5.26 -19.78 -24.09
C GLN A 218 3.80 -20.22 -24.29
N ARG A 219 3.32 -21.23 -23.55
CA ARG A 219 1.95 -21.76 -23.71
C ARG A 219 0.85 -20.84 -23.19
N THR A 220 1.19 -19.89 -22.32
CA THR A 220 0.26 -18.88 -21.78
C THR A 220 0.39 -17.50 -22.44
N ALA A 221 1.16 -17.38 -23.52
CA ALA A 221 1.50 -16.11 -24.18
C ALA A 221 2.18 -15.06 -23.25
N GLY A 222 2.83 -15.53 -22.18
CA GLY A 222 3.75 -14.74 -21.35
C GLY A 222 3.11 -13.71 -20.41
N SER A 223 1.78 -13.58 -20.39
CA SER A 223 1.09 -12.53 -19.63
C SER A 223 -0.22 -13.00 -18.99
N GLY A 224 -0.73 -12.22 -18.03
CA GLY A 224 -2.04 -12.40 -17.43
C GLY A 224 -2.13 -13.42 -16.27
N SER A 225 -3.36 -13.54 -15.75
CA SER A 225 -3.68 -14.30 -14.53
C SER A 225 -3.54 -15.82 -14.67
N ALA A 226 -3.58 -16.36 -15.89
CA ALA A 226 -3.33 -17.77 -16.16
C ALA A 226 -1.85 -18.10 -15.98
N CYS A 227 -0.95 -17.37 -16.68
CA CYS A 227 0.49 -17.50 -16.54
C CYS A 227 0.93 -17.41 -15.07
N ARG A 228 0.44 -16.39 -14.34
CA ARG A 228 0.73 -16.22 -12.91
C ARG A 228 0.35 -17.46 -12.09
N ARG A 229 -0.88 -17.97 -12.22
CA ARG A 229 -1.35 -19.14 -11.46
C ARG A 229 -0.53 -20.39 -11.77
N GLU A 230 -0.23 -20.63 -13.04
CA GLU A 230 0.52 -21.82 -13.45
C GLU A 230 1.97 -21.79 -12.95
N LEU A 231 2.61 -20.61 -12.95
CA LEU A 231 3.95 -20.45 -12.36
C LEU A 231 3.96 -20.62 -10.84
N ILE A 232 2.89 -20.21 -10.15
CA ILE A 232 2.72 -20.45 -8.71
C ILE A 232 2.58 -21.95 -8.43
N ASP A 233 1.68 -22.62 -9.14
CA ASP A 233 1.43 -24.05 -8.96
C ASP A 233 2.66 -24.89 -9.34
N LEU A 234 3.43 -24.47 -10.34
CA LEU A 234 4.71 -25.09 -10.72
C LEU A 234 5.73 -25.05 -9.57
N GLY A 235 5.95 -23.86 -8.99
CA GLY A 235 6.87 -23.68 -7.87
C GLY A 235 6.45 -24.47 -6.63
N MET A 236 5.16 -24.41 -6.28
CA MET A 236 4.61 -25.20 -5.18
C MET A 236 4.78 -26.70 -5.40
N GLY A 237 4.54 -27.17 -6.63
CA GLY A 237 4.67 -28.59 -6.99
C GLY A 237 6.10 -29.12 -6.85
N HIS A 238 7.10 -28.34 -7.26
CA HIS A 238 8.51 -28.69 -7.07
C HIS A 238 8.91 -28.70 -5.59
N ALA A 239 8.56 -27.63 -4.86
CA ALA A 239 8.85 -27.54 -3.43
C ALA A 239 8.34 -28.79 -2.67
N GLN A 240 7.07 -29.15 -2.88
CA GLN A 240 6.43 -30.27 -2.19
C GLN A 240 7.01 -31.62 -2.57
N ARG A 241 7.41 -31.84 -3.83
CA ARG A 241 8.05 -33.08 -4.27
C ARG A 241 9.37 -33.35 -3.55
N HIS A 242 10.09 -32.30 -3.17
CA HIS A 242 11.39 -32.41 -2.53
C HIS A 242 11.36 -32.18 -1.01
N GLY A 243 10.17 -32.02 -0.42
CA GLY A 243 9.98 -31.97 1.03
C GLY A 243 9.90 -30.56 1.63
N TRP A 244 9.72 -29.52 0.82
CA TRP A 244 9.42 -28.16 1.27
C TRP A 244 7.92 -27.85 1.19
N HIS A 245 7.47 -26.86 1.95
CA HIS A 245 6.04 -26.52 2.02
C HIS A 245 5.59 -25.66 0.84
N ASP A 246 6.47 -24.75 0.39
CA ASP A 246 6.18 -23.72 -0.61
C ASP A 246 7.44 -23.30 -1.38
N THR A 247 7.22 -22.50 -2.43
CA THR A 247 8.27 -21.97 -3.30
C THR A 247 9.28 -21.09 -2.52
N TYR A 248 8.83 -20.38 -1.49
CA TYR A 248 9.68 -19.50 -0.70
C TYR A 248 10.77 -20.29 0.05
N THR A 249 10.37 -21.28 0.84
CA THR A 249 11.29 -22.13 1.61
C THR A 249 12.23 -22.92 0.70
N PHE A 250 11.73 -23.39 -0.45
CA PHE A 250 12.52 -24.09 -1.45
C PHE A 250 13.61 -23.20 -2.09
N THR A 251 13.25 -22.00 -2.53
CA THR A 251 14.22 -21.07 -3.15
C THR A 251 15.23 -20.52 -2.15
N LYS A 252 14.84 -20.31 -0.89
CA LYS A 252 15.80 -19.97 0.19
C LYS A 252 16.79 -21.09 0.44
N TRP A 253 16.34 -22.34 0.46
CA TRP A 253 17.24 -23.48 0.56
C TRP A 253 18.22 -23.55 -0.63
N MET A 254 17.74 -23.38 -1.87
CA MET A 254 18.62 -23.35 -3.05
C MET A 254 19.71 -22.29 -2.92
N ALA A 255 19.34 -21.10 -2.47
CA ALA A 255 20.28 -20.00 -2.26
C ALA A 255 21.37 -20.37 -1.23
N GLU A 256 20.99 -21.01 -0.11
CA GLU A 256 21.96 -21.49 0.87
C GLU A 256 22.92 -22.51 0.28
N GLN A 257 22.43 -23.48 -0.50
CA GLN A 257 23.29 -24.48 -1.15
C GLN A 257 24.29 -23.85 -2.12
N LEU A 258 23.84 -22.89 -2.94
CA LEU A 258 24.71 -22.15 -3.86
C LEU A 258 25.74 -21.31 -3.10
N LEU A 259 25.35 -20.62 -2.05
CA LEU A 259 26.26 -19.84 -1.20
C LEU A 259 27.34 -20.73 -0.58
N VAL A 260 26.95 -21.85 0.05
CA VAL A 260 27.91 -22.79 0.65
C VAL A 260 28.87 -23.32 -0.40
N ARG A 261 28.36 -23.72 -1.58
CA ARG A 261 29.17 -24.28 -2.66
C ARG A 261 30.11 -23.26 -3.29
N GLU A 262 29.65 -22.02 -3.49
CA GLU A 262 30.33 -21.05 -4.35
C GLU A 262 31.08 -19.96 -3.60
N ARG A 263 30.94 -19.84 -2.26
CA ARG A 263 31.51 -18.71 -1.50
C ARG A 263 33.01 -18.50 -1.64
N GLY A 264 33.78 -19.56 -1.86
CA GLY A 264 35.25 -19.46 -1.83
C GLY A 264 35.72 -18.98 -0.44
N GLU A 265 36.43 -17.85 -0.42
CA GLU A 265 37.00 -17.28 0.81
C GLU A 265 36.09 -16.27 1.52
N VAL A 266 34.96 -15.86 0.92
CA VAL A 266 33.99 -14.95 1.55
C VAL A 266 33.54 -15.50 2.91
N PRO A 267 33.79 -14.79 4.03
CA PRO A 267 33.22 -15.14 5.32
C PRO A 267 31.70 -15.00 5.27
N LEU A 268 30.98 -16.08 5.58
CA LEU A 268 29.53 -16.18 5.37
C LEU A 268 28.79 -16.50 6.66
N VAL A 269 27.74 -15.73 6.92
CA VAL A 269 26.70 -16.07 7.92
C VAL A 269 25.40 -16.37 7.20
N ILE A 270 24.82 -17.54 7.45
CA ILE A 270 23.45 -17.86 7.07
C ILE A 270 22.56 -17.67 8.30
N PHE A 271 21.73 -16.63 8.27
CA PHE A 271 20.88 -16.24 9.39
C PHE A 271 19.42 -16.62 9.11
N ARG A 272 18.85 -17.54 9.89
CA ARG A 272 17.53 -18.16 9.68
C ARG A 272 16.52 -17.72 10.74
N PRO A 273 15.81 -16.59 10.56
CA PRO A 273 14.72 -16.23 11.46
C PRO A 273 13.53 -17.18 11.30
N ALA A 274 12.79 -17.38 12.40
CA ALA A 274 11.46 -17.95 12.40
C ALA A 274 10.41 -16.91 11.88
N ILE A 275 9.13 -17.08 12.19
CA ILE A 275 8.09 -16.14 11.75
C ILE A 275 8.29 -14.81 12.47
N ILE A 276 8.72 -13.79 11.74
CA ILE A 276 8.96 -12.45 12.29
C ILE A 276 7.63 -11.72 12.47
N GLU A 277 7.34 -11.33 13.71
CA GLU A 277 6.15 -10.56 14.08
C GLU A 277 6.55 -9.20 14.68
N GLY A 278 5.58 -8.46 15.24
CA GLY A 278 5.80 -7.14 15.81
C GLY A 278 6.93 -7.11 16.85
N SER A 279 7.51 -5.94 17.07
CA SER A 279 8.58 -5.82 18.05
C SER A 279 8.13 -6.09 19.48
N TYR A 280 9.05 -6.58 20.29
CA TYR A 280 8.83 -6.74 21.71
C TYR A 280 8.95 -5.39 22.43
N ASP A 281 10.05 -4.67 22.23
CA ASP A 281 10.32 -3.38 22.89
C ASP A 281 10.66 -2.26 21.90
N GLU A 282 11.48 -2.51 20.88
CA GLU A 282 12.03 -1.45 20.01
C GLU A 282 11.66 -1.67 18.54
N PRO A 283 11.43 -0.61 17.72
CA PRO A 283 11.55 0.82 18.02
C PRO A 283 10.41 1.36 18.90
N ALA A 284 9.31 0.64 19.01
CA ALA A 284 8.25 0.82 20.01
C ALA A 284 7.60 -0.56 20.27
N PRO A 285 6.98 -0.82 21.42
CA PRO A 285 6.35 -2.12 21.68
C PRO A 285 5.21 -2.42 20.70
N GLY A 286 5.23 -3.61 20.10
CA GLY A 286 4.24 -4.03 19.09
C GLY A 286 4.36 -3.30 17.75
N TRP A 287 5.46 -2.59 17.50
CA TRP A 287 5.71 -1.95 16.20
C TRP A 287 5.73 -3.01 15.10
N ILE A 288 4.90 -2.77 14.09
CA ILE A 288 4.77 -3.63 12.93
C ILE A 288 4.46 -2.78 11.72
N ASP A 289 5.08 -3.12 10.61
CA ASP A 289 4.85 -2.48 9.32
C ASP A 289 4.05 -3.45 8.47
N GLY A 290 2.86 -3.10 7.98
CA GLY A 290 2.00 -4.02 7.21
C GLY A 290 1.45 -5.22 8.00
N LEU A 291 0.67 -6.07 7.33
CA LEU A 291 0.17 -7.32 7.91
C LEU A 291 1.17 -8.45 7.64
N ARG A 292 1.58 -9.17 8.68
CA ARG A 292 2.48 -10.32 8.59
C ARG A 292 1.70 -11.62 8.56
N MET A 293 2.36 -12.76 8.75
CA MET A 293 1.77 -14.07 8.51
C MET A 293 0.53 -14.34 9.38
N ALA A 294 0.62 -14.09 10.70
CA ALA A 294 -0.48 -14.38 11.61
C ALA A 294 -1.59 -13.31 11.58
N ASP A 295 -1.25 -12.07 11.23
CA ASP A 295 -2.12 -10.91 11.42
C ASP A 295 -3.45 -10.96 10.65
N PRO A 296 -3.52 -11.42 9.38
CA PRO A 296 -4.78 -11.61 8.69
C PRO A 296 -5.73 -12.53 9.46
N LEU A 297 -5.22 -13.61 10.07
CA LEU A 297 -6.03 -14.53 10.86
C LEU A 297 -6.47 -13.90 12.18
N ILE A 298 -5.56 -13.19 12.87
CA ILE A 298 -5.83 -12.44 14.09
C ILE A 298 -6.94 -11.41 13.85
N LEU A 299 -6.87 -10.63 12.77
CA LEU A 299 -7.86 -9.62 12.42
C LEU A 299 -9.19 -10.23 11.97
N ALA A 300 -9.17 -11.34 11.21
CA ALA A 300 -10.39 -12.05 10.82
C ALA A 300 -11.13 -12.59 12.06
N TYR A 301 -10.38 -13.09 13.05
CA TYR A 301 -10.90 -13.51 14.34
C TYR A 301 -11.46 -12.32 15.15
N GLY A 302 -10.72 -11.23 15.28
CA GLY A 302 -11.15 -10.01 15.97
C GLY A 302 -12.44 -9.40 15.42
N ARG A 303 -12.66 -9.54 14.10
CA ARG A 303 -13.90 -9.14 13.40
C ARG A 303 -15.05 -10.16 13.53
N GLY A 304 -14.86 -11.25 14.27
CA GLY A 304 -15.86 -12.32 14.43
C GLY A 304 -16.10 -13.16 13.16
N LYS A 305 -15.24 -13.03 12.14
CA LYS A 305 -15.37 -13.72 10.84
C LYS A 305 -14.71 -15.11 10.84
N LEU A 306 -13.80 -15.37 11.77
CA LEU A 306 -13.13 -16.67 11.94
C LEU A 306 -13.61 -17.34 13.23
N ARG A 307 -14.29 -18.49 13.11
CA ARG A 307 -14.81 -19.27 14.27
C ARG A 307 -14.14 -20.62 14.44
N GLU A 308 -13.59 -21.15 13.36
CA GLU A 308 -12.80 -22.36 13.36
C GLU A 308 -11.56 -22.15 12.49
N PHE A 309 -10.47 -22.86 12.81
CA PHE A 309 -9.25 -22.83 12.03
C PHE A 309 -8.57 -24.21 12.08
N PRO A 310 -8.00 -24.70 10.97
CA PRO A 310 -7.34 -26.00 10.98
C PRO A 310 -5.93 -25.90 11.56
N ALA A 311 -5.76 -26.36 12.79
CA ALA A 311 -4.49 -26.43 13.48
C ALA A 311 -4.55 -27.48 14.59
N GLU A 312 -3.38 -27.96 15.01
CA GLU A 312 -3.22 -28.79 16.21
C GLU A 312 -2.83 -27.87 17.41
N PRO A 313 -3.60 -27.85 18.51
CA PRO A 313 -3.39 -26.90 19.61
C PRO A 313 -2.00 -26.94 20.26
N GLU A 314 -1.35 -28.10 20.24
CA GLU A 314 -0.10 -28.41 20.93
C GLU A 314 1.14 -28.10 20.08
N ILE A 315 0.95 -27.75 18.80
CA ILE A 315 2.05 -27.40 17.90
C ILE A 315 2.70 -26.11 18.38
N PRO A 316 4.02 -26.08 18.60
CA PRO A 316 4.74 -24.83 18.83
C PRO A 316 4.75 -24.03 17.53
N LEU A 317 4.18 -22.82 17.55
CA LEU A 317 4.31 -21.89 16.44
C LEU A 317 5.52 -21.01 16.71
N ASP A 318 6.58 -21.19 15.92
CA ASP A 318 7.81 -20.43 16.14
C ASP A 318 7.69 -18.99 15.65
N LEU A 319 7.39 -18.10 16.60
CA LEU A 319 7.35 -16.66 16.41
C LEU A 319 8.63 -16.04 16.96
N ILE A 320 9.05 -14.92 16.36
CA ILE A 320 10.16 -14.11 16.87
C ILE A 320 9.87 -12.61 16.67
N PRO A 321 10.06 -11.76 17.69
CA PRO A 321 9.93 -10.31 17.54
C PRO A 321 11.00 -9.70 16.61
N VAL A 322 10.62 -8.72 15.79
CA VAL A 322 11.54 -8.12 14.79
C VAL A 322 12.79 -7.45 15.39
N ASP A 323 12.70 -6.90 16.60
CA ASP A 323 13.85 -6.33 17.32
C ASP A 323 14.84 -7.38 17.78
N PHE A 324 14.37 -8.55 18.20
CA PHE A 324 15.25 -9.68 18.53
C PHE A 324 16.04 -10.10 17.28
N VAL A 325 15.36 -10.20 16.14
CA VAL A 325 15.99 -10.53 14.86
C VAL A 325 17.02 -9.47 14.46
N ALA A 326 16.67 -8.18 14.54
CA ALA A 326 17.59 -7.10 14.19
C ALA A 326 18.83 -7.08 15.11
N ASN A 327 18.64 -7.25 16.42
CA ASN A 327 19.73 -7.28 17.39
C ASN A 327 20.65 -8.50 17.18
N ALA A 328 20.06 -9.67 16.95
CA ALA A 328 20.81 -10.90 16.67
C ALA A 328 21.60 -10.80 15.36
N ILE A 329 21.03 -10.18 14.31
CA ILE A 329 21.75 -9.90 13.06
C ILE A 329 22.98 -9.05 13.34
N ILE A 330 22.83 -7.92 14.02
CA ILE A 330 23.95 -7.01 14.35
C ILE A 330 25.03 -7.74 15.16
N ALA A 331 24.65 -8.56 16.13
CA ALA A 331 25.57 -9.32 16.96
C ALA A 331 26.34 -10.39 16.16
N THR A 332 25.69 -11.03 15.19
CA THR A 332 26.26 -12.15 14.41
C THR A 332 26.92 -11.74 13.11
N LEU A 333 26.94 -10.45 12.74
CA LEU A 333 27.64 -9.98 11.53
C LEU A 333 29.07 -10.55 11.47
N PRO A 334 29.50 -11.13 10.33
CA PRO A 334 30.82 -11.73 10.23
C PRO A 334 31.92 -10.65 10.28
N ALA A 335 33.01 -10.94 10.99
CA ALA A 335 34.18 -10.05 11.05
C ALA A 335 35.17 -10.36 9.93
N LYS A 336 35.78 -9.33 9.34
CA LYS A 336 36.77 -9.44 8.25
C LYS A 336 38.01 -10.29 8.58
N ARG A 337 38.30 -10.52 9.87
CA ARG A 337 39.49 -11.24 10.35
C ARG A 337 39.32 -12.76 10.47
N LYS A 338 38.08 -13.28 10.45
CA LYS A 338 37.85 -14.72 10.31
C LYS A 338 38.06 -15.05 8.83
N GLY A 339 38.87 -16.05 8.48
CA GLY A 339 39.04 -16.53 7.09
C GLY A 339 37.72 -17.08 6.51
N ALA A 340 37.75 -18.08 5.63
CA ALA A 340 36.55 -18.70 5.02
C ALA A 340 35.58 -19.42 6.01
N SER A 341 35.07 -18.71 7.02
CA SER A 341 34.12 -19.21 8.02
C SER A 341 32.72 -19.28 7.45
N LEU A 342 32.00 -20.33 7.83
CA LEU A 342 30.56 -20.48 7.61
C LEU A 342 29.91 -20.66 8.97
N ASP A 343 29.15 -19.67 9.41
CA ASP A 343 28.32 -19.76 10.61
C ASP A 343 26.84 -19.82 10.18
N VAL A 344 26.06 -20.68 10.83
CA VAL A 344 24.62 -20.79 10.62
C VAL A 344 23.94 -20.50 11.95
N TYR A 345 23.01 -19.57 11.95
CA TYR A 345 22.24 -19.23 13.14
C TYR A 345 20.76 -19.38 12.85
N GLN A 346 20.01 -19.98 13.77
CA GLN A 346 18.56 -19.95 13.78
C GLN A 346 18.09 -18.95 14.84
N CYS A 347 17.22 -18.04 14.43
CA CYS A 347 16.59 -17.06 15.31
C CYS A 347 15.11 -17.47 15.50
N GLY A 348 14.92 -18.48 16.33
CA GLY A 348 13.62 -19.03 16.71
C GLY A 348 13.52 -19.19 18.23
N SER A 349 12.29 -19.29 18.71
CA SER A 349 11.97 -19.43 20.14
C SER A 349 11.59 -20.86 20.54
N SER A 350 11.22 -21.72 19.59
CA SER A 350 10.58 -23.01 19.88
C SER A 350 11.47 -24.04 20.61
N ALA A 351 12.80 -23.93 20.51
CA ALA A 351 13.70 -24.79 21.29
C ALA A 351 13.70 -24.41 22.78
N ARG A 352 13.85 -23.14 23.14
CA ARG A 352 14.04 -22.68 24.53
C ARG A 352 12.79 -22.10 25.20
N ASN A 353 11.91 -21.45 24.45
CA ASN A 353 10.71 -20.79 24.95
C ASN A 353 9.52 -21.00 24.00
N PRO A 354 9.03 -22.24 23.83
CA PRO A 354 7.96 -22.54 22.88
C PRO A 354 6.62 -21.94 23.30
N VAL A 355 5.85 -21.48 22.31
CA VAL A 355 4.44 -21.09 22.47
C VAL A 355 3.55 -21.93 21.56
N ALA A 356 2.59 -22.62 22.15
CA ALA A 356 1.67 -23.48 21.41
C ALA A 356 0.55 -22.68 20.73
N ILE A 357 0.05 -23.14 19.58
CA ILE A 357 -1.06 -22.48 18.85
C ILE A 357 -2.28 -22.27 19.75
N GLY A 358 -2.60 -23.23 20.62
CA GLY A 358 -3.68 -23.09 21.59
C GLY A 358 -3.48 -21.93 22.56
N GLN A 359 -2.25 -21.70 23.02
CA GLN A 359 -1.90 -20.57 23.91
C GLN A 359 -2.01 -19.23 23.18
N ILE A 360 -1.57 -19.17 21.92
CA ILE A 360 -1.74 -17.99 21.07
C ILE A 360 -3.22 -17.69 20.88
N ALA A 361 -4.04 -18.68 20.53
CA ALA A 361 -5.47 -18.51 20.33
C ALA A 361 -6.19 -17.99 21.59
N MET A 362 -5.79 -18.48 22.78
CA MET A 362 -6.30 -17.97 24.06
C MET A 362 -5.89 -16.51 24.31
N SER A 363 -4.63 -16.18 24.06
CA SER A 363 -4.09 -14.82 24.25
C SER A 363 -4.73 -13.82 23.29
N VAL A 364 -4.91 -14.19 22.02
CA VAL A 364 -5.61 -13.36 21.02
C VAL A 364 -7.08 -13.14 21.41
N LYS A 365 -7.76 -14.18 21.90
CA LYS A 365 -9.12 -14.05 22.47
C LYS A 365 -9.16 -13.06 23.62
N GLU A 366 -8.21 -13.15 24.55
CA GLU A 366 -8.14 -12.23 25.67
C GLU A 366 -7.90 -10.78 25.21
N ALA A 367 -6.96 -10.57 24.28
CA ALA A 367 -6.67 -9.25 23.71
C ALA A 367 -7.94 -8.58 23.15
N PHE A 368 -8.73 -9.32 22.36
CA PHE A 368 -10.00 -8.81 21.82
C PHE A 368 -11.14 -8.74 22.84
N ARG A 369 -11.10 -9.50 23.95
CA ARG A 369 -12.05 -9.29 25.06
C ARG A 369 -11.74 -8.00 25.82
N ARG A 370 -10.45 -7.70 26.03
CA ARG A 370 -9.99 -6.47 26.70
C ARG A 370 -10.22 -5.23 25.84
N ARG A 371 -9.92 -5.33 24.54
CA ARG A 371 -10.04 -4.23 23.58
C ARG A 371 -10.77 -4.74 22.31
N PRO A 372 -12.10 -4.89 22.35
CA PRO A 372 -12.86 -5.41 21.21
C PRO A 372 -12.71 -4.53 19.97
N MET A 373 -12.74 -5.16 18.80
CA MET A 373 -13.02 -4.46 17.56
C MET A 373 -14.48 -4.01 17.56
N ARG A 374 -14.81 -2.99 16.77
CA ARG A 374 -16.19 -2.53 16.62
C ARG A 374 -16.75 -3.02 15.29
N ASP A 375 -18.05 -3.27 15.27
CA ASP A 375 -18.80 -3.49 14.04
C ASP A 375 -19.14 -2.15 13.37
N ASP A 376 -19.79 -2.20 12.22
CA ASP A 376 -20.12 -1.02 11.41
C ASP A 376 -21.11 -0.06 12.12
N THR A 377 -21.72 -0.51 13.22
CA THR A 377 -22.60 0.26 14.10
C THR A 377 -21.87 0.83 15.32
N GLY A 378 -20.55 0.63 15.42
CA GLY A 378 -19.71 1.05 16.52
C GLY A 378 -19.84 0.18 17.77
N ARG A 379 -20.55 -0.95 17.72
CA ARG A 379 -20.73 -1.84 18.87
C ARG A 379 -19.54 -2.78 19.02
N PRO A 380 -19.11 -3.09 20.24
CA PRO A 380 -18.00 -4.02 20.47
C PRO A 380 -18.38 -5.44 20.00
N ILE A 381 -17.55 -6.00 19.13
CA ILE A 381 -17.67 -7.37 18.64
C ILE A 381 -17.27 -8.32 19.76
N ARG A 382 -18.19 -9.21 20.15
CA ARG A 382 -17.90 -10.31 21.08
C ARG A 382 -17.37 -11.51 20.31
N VAL A 383 -16.06 -11.74 20.42
CA VAL A 383 -15.41 -12.90 19.79
C VAL A 383 -15.76 -14.20 20.52
N ALA A 384 -16.09 -15.24 19.75
CA ALA A 384 -16.30 -16.59 20.28
C ALA A 384 -14.95 -17.30 20.53
N THR A 385 -14.96 -18.43 21.25
CA THR A 385 -13.76 -19.29 21.28
C THR A 385 -13.47 -19.80 19.87
N LEU A 386 -12.21 -19.65 19.42
CA LEU A 386 -11.76 -20.23 18.16
C LEU A 386 -11.65 -21.75 18.32
N THR A 387 -12.42 -22.50 17.52
CA THR A 387 -12.34 -23.97 17.53
C THR A 387 -11.23 -24.44 16.60
N LEU A 388 -10.20 -25.07 17.15
CA LEU A 388 -9.15 -25.71 16.36
C LEU A 388 -9.63 -27.10 15.91
N VAL A 389 -9.53 -27.38 14.60
CA VAL A 389 -10.09 -28.60 13.99
C VAL A 389 -9.08 -29.31 13.09
N PRO A 390 -9.21 -30.63 12.86
CA PRO A 390 -8.37 -31.31 11.89
C PRO A 390 -8.54 -30.75 10.47
N ARG A 391 -7.43 -30.58 9.73
CA ARG A 391 -7.41 -30.02 8.36
C ARG A 391 -8.43 -30.64 7.42
N GLY A 392 -8.52 -31.98 7.38
CA GLY A 392 -9.45 -32.69 6.51
C GLY A 392 -10.92 -32.35 6.80
N ARG A 393 -11.28 -32.25 8.08
CA ARG A 393 -12.63 -31.87 8.54
C ARG A 393 -12.97 -30.45 8.10
N PHE A 394 -12.05 -29.51 8.31
CA PHE A 394 -12.21 -28.12 7.91
C PHE A 394 -12.41 -27.99 6.39
N LEU A 395 -11.48 -28.56 5.60
CA LEU A 395 -11.55 -28.47 4.13
C LEU A 395 -12.83 -29.10 3.59
N ASN A 396 -13.26 -30.24 4.15
CA ASN A 396 -14.53 -30.86 3.73
C ASN A 396 -15.73 -29.95 4.06
N HIS A 397 -15.80 -29.42 5.29
CA HIS A 397 -16.87 -28.51 5.72
C HIS A 397 -17.00 -27.31 4.78
N TRP A 398 -15.89 -26.61 4.52
CA TRP A 398 -15.89 -25.39 3.70
C TRP A 398 -16.02 -25.67 2.20
N ARG A 399 -15.52 -26.81 1.68
CA ARG A 399 -15.75 -27.22 0.29
C ARG A 399 -17.22 -27.54 0.03
N VAL A 400 -17.88 -28.28 0.94
CA VAL A 400 -19.32 -28.55 0.83
C VAL A 400 -20.11 -27.24 0.88
N ARG A 401 -19.73 -26.31 1.76
CA ARG A 401 -20.34 -24.97 1.83
C ARG A 401 -20.13 -24.17 0.54
N LEU A 402 -18.91 -24.18 -0.01
CA LEU A 402 -18.58 -23.52 -1.28
C LEU A 402 -19.41 -24.07 -2.44
N GLN A 403 -19.49 -25.41 -2.57
CA GLN A 403 -20.30 -26.07 -3.59
C GLN A 403 -21.78 -25.72 -3.45
N ARG A 404 -22.32 -25.64 -2.23
CA ARG A 404 -23.70 -25.20 -1.98
C ARG A 404 -23.91 -23.76 -2.43
N VAL A 405 -23.02 -22.84 -2.08
CA VAL A 405 -23.07 -21.42 -2.52
C VAL A 405 -22.99 -21.30 -4.04
N GLN A 406 -22.10 -22.07 -4.68
CA GLN A 406 -21.95 -22.09 -6.14
C GLN A 406 -23.19 -22.66 -6.85
N ARG A 407 -23.79 -23.74 -6.33
CA ARG A 407 -25.05 -24.31 -6.84
C ARG A 407 -26.20 -23.31 -6.71
N LEU A 408 -26.36 -22.70 -5.53
CA LEU A 408 -27.37 -21.65 -5.30
C LEU A 408 -27.17 -20.46 -6.24
N ARG A 409 -25.91 -20.02 -6.44
CA ARG A 409 -25.58 -18.95 -7.39
C ARG A 409 -25.92 -19.35 -8.82
N GLY A 410 -25.63 -20.58 -9.22
CA GLY A 410 -25.95 -21.15 -10.53
C GLY A 410 -27.46 -21.22 -10.80
N LEU A 411 -28.25 -21.72 -9.84
CA LEU A 411 -29.71 -21.75 -9.92
C LEU A 411 -30.32 -20.35 -10.04
N LEU A 412 -29.72 -19.36 -9.39
CA LEU A 412 -30.15 -17.97 -9.44
C LEU A 412 -29.63 -17.21 -10.68
N ARG A 413 -28.85 -17.82 -11.59
CA ARG A 413 -28.33 -17.17 -12.82
C ARG A 413 -29.41 -16.87 -13.86
N SER A 414 -30.48 -17.67 -13.92
CA SER A 414 -31.57 -17.50 -14.89
C SER A 414 -32.75 -16.65 -14.38
N THR A 415 -32.78 -16.32 -13.08
CA THR A 415 -33.92 -15.63 -12.46
C THR A 415 -33.77 -14.10 -12.46
N LYS A 416 -34.79 -13.37 -12.96
CA LYS A 416 -34.83 -11.89 -12.97
C LYS A 416 -34.92 -11.23 -11.57
N LEU A 417 -35.23 -12.00 -10.52
CA LEU A 417 -35.52 -11.52 -9.15
C LEU A 417 -34.29 -11.41 -8.22
N ALA A 418 -33.08 -11.77 -8.65
CA ALA A 418 -31.97 -12.05 -7.74
C ALA A 418 -30.68 -11.19 -7.80
N PRO A 419 -30.61 -9.93 -8.30
CA PRO A 419 -29.35 -9.17 -8.31
C PRO A 419 -28.69 -9.02 -6.93
N LYS A 420 -29.48 -8.73 -5.87
CA LYS A 420 -29.00 -8.58 -4.48
C LYS A 420 -28.40 -9.88 -3.93
N TYR A 421 -29.09 -11.00 -4.13
CA TYR A 421 -28.64 -12.32 -3.68
C TYR A 421 -27.41 -12.81 -4.46
N ARG A 422 -27.31 -12.49 -5.77
CA ARG A 422 -26.13 -12.81 -6.58
C ARG A 422 -24.87 -12.12 -6.05
N LYS A 423 -24.95 -10.83 -5.70
CA LYS A 423 -23.80 -10.09 -5.14
C LYS A 423 -23.41 -10.61 -3.75
N SER A 424 -24.39 -10.91 -2.90
CA SER A 424 -24.13 -11.52 -1.58
C SER A 424 -23.51 -12.91 -1.69
N LEU A 425 -23.99 -13.75 -2.61
CA LEU A 425 -23.44 -15.09 -2.84
C LEU A 425 -22.05 -15.04 -3.47
N ALA A 426 -21.78 -14.09 -4.36
CA ALA A 426 -20.44 -13.85 -4.88
C ALA A 426 -19.46 -13.39 -3.78
N GLY A 427 -19.91 -12.52 -2.87
CA GLY A 427 -19.13 -12.13 -1.69
C GLY A 427 -18.87 -13.31 -0.73
N ALA A 428 -19.89 -14.12 -0.46
CA ALA A 428 -19.73 -15.33 0.36
C ALA A 428 -18.80 -16.36 -0.30
N GLU A 429 -18.90 -16.54 -1.63
CA GLU A 429 -17.99 -17.41 -2.38
C GLU A 429 -16.55 -16.91 -2.31
N ALA A 430 -16.32 -15.61 -2.50
CA ALA A 430 -15.00 -15.00 -2.39
C ALA A 430 -14.41 -15.16 -0.98
N GLN A 431 -15.21 -14.94 0.07
CA GLN A 431 -14.79 -15.13 1.47
C GLN A 431 -14.45 -16.59 1.77
N ILE A 432 -15.27 -17.54 1.32
CA ILE A 432 -14.98 -18.97 1.52
C ILE A 432 -13.74 -19.40 0.74
N ALA A 433 -13.59 -18.93 -0.50
CA ALA A 433 -12.41 -19.20 -1.32
C ALA A 433 -11.14 -18.65 -0.68
N GLN A 434 -11.20 -17.42 -0.14
CA GLN A 434 -10.10 -16.80 0.60
C GLN A 434 -9.75 -17.58 1.87
N LEU A 435 -10.74 -18.07 2.62
CA LEU A 435 -10.51 -18.89 3.81
C LEU A 435 -9.85 -20.22 3.46
N ILE A 436 -10.31 -20.89 2.39
CA ILE A 436 -9.68 -22.13 1.89
C ILE A 436 -8.24 -21.86 1.43
N TYR A 437 -8.00 -20.73 0.78
CA TYR A 437 -6.67 -20.30 0.35
C TYR A 437 -5.73 -20.06 1.55
N PHE A 438 -6.17 -19.36 2.59
CA PHE A 438 -5.37 -19.20 3.82
C PHE A 438 -5.01 -20.54 4.45
N VAL A 439 -5.93 -21.50 4.43
CA VAL A 439 -5.62 -22.86 4.89
C VAL A 439 -4.61 -23.56 3.99
N LYS A 440 -4.67 -23.39 2.66
CA LYS A 440 -3.66 -23.94 1.73
C LYS A 440 -2.26 -23.46 2.12
N ILE A 441 -2.12 -22.17 2.47
CA ILE A 441 -0.85 -21.51 2.73
C ILE A 441 -0.35 -21.72 4.16
N TYR A 442 -1.21 -21.61 5.17
CA TYR A 442 -0.79 -21.62 6.58
C TYR A 442 -0.89 -23.00 7.25
N SER A 443 -1.65 -23.94 6.67
CA SER A 443 -1.79 -25.27 7.26
C SER A 443 -0.48 -26.02 7.46
N PRO A 444 0.53 -25.95 6.55
CA PRO A 444 1.78 -26.66 6.78
C PRO A 444 2.47 -26.24 8.08
N TYR A 445 2.51 -24.93 8.34
CA TYR A 445 3.14 -24.34 9.52
C TYR A 445 2.37 -24.60 10.82
N THR A 446 1.05 -24.74 10.75
CA THR A 446 0.20 -25.02 11.92
C THR A 446 0.08 -26.50 12.28
N HIS A 447 0.77 -27.38 11.53
CA HIS A 447 0.88 -28.81 11.79
C HIS A 447 2.35 -29.28 11.84
N LEU A 448 3.31 -28.37 11.72
CA LEU A 448 4.73 -28.69 11.72
C LEU A 448 5.23 -28.83 13.16
N ARG A 449 5.56 -30.06 13.57
CA ARG A 449 6.17 -30.35 14.88
C ARG A 449 7.68 -30.14 14.83
N ALA A 450 8.14 -28.93 14.58
CA ALA A 450 9.56 -28.59 14.57
C ALA A 450 9.93 -27.69 15.76
N ARG A 451 11.15 -27.86 16.28
CA ARG A 451 11.78 -26.99 17.28
C ARG A 451 13.13 -26.55 16.74
N PHE A 452 13.27 -25.26 16.45
CA PHE A 452 14.48 -24.71 15.86
C PHE A 452 15.49 -24.37 16.95
N SER A 453 16.65 -25.04 16.95
CA SER A 453 17.71 -24.81 17.93
C SER A 453 18.27 -23.39 17.83
N ASP A 454 18.35 -22.65 18.94
CA ASP A 454 18.96 -21.32 19.05
C ASP A 454 20.34 -21.34 19.72
N GLU A 455 21.02 -22.50 19.73
CA GLU A 455 22.26 -22.72 20.49
C GLU A 455 23.38 -21.73 20.12
N GLY A 456 23.60 -21.47 18.83
CA GLY A 456 24.60 -20.54 18.34
C GLY A 456 24.31 -19.10 18.75
N LEU A 457 23.03 -18.67 18.70
CA LEU A 457 22.64 -17.34 19.16
C LEU A 457 22.77 -17.20 20.67
N ARG A 458 22.37 -18.22 21.44
CA ARG A 458 22.55 -18.25 22.89
C ARG A 458 24.02 -18.13 23.26
N THR A 459 24.89 -18.92 22.63
CA THR A 459 26.33 -18.90 22.88
C THR A 459 26.93 -17.54 22.49
N THR A 460 26.48 -16.95 21.38
CA THR A 460 26.87 -15.59 20.98
C THR A 460 26.46 -14.56 22.02
N PHE A 461 25.22 -14.61 22.51
CA PHE A 461 24.71 -13.70 23.52
C PHE A 461 25.49 -13.81 24.84
N GLU A 462 25.74 -15.04 25.32
CA GLU A 462 26.53 -15.30 26.55
C GLU A 462 27.99 -14.80 26.43
N ALA A 463 28.54 -14.79 25.22
CA ALA A 463 29.89 -14.30 24.93
C ALA A 463 29.97 -12.78 24.74
N MET A 464 28.86 -12.07 24.53
CA MET A 464 28.84 -10.62 24.36
C MET A 464 29.32 -9.86 25.61
N HIS A 465 29.79 -8.64 25.41
CA HIS A 465 30.04 -7.71 26.51
C HIS A 465 28.71 -7.41 27.25
N PRO A 466 28.65 -7.33 28.59
CA PRO A 466 27.39 -7.12 29.34
C PRO A 466 26.56 -5.92 28.87
N ALA A 467 27.21 -4.77 28.66
CA ALA A 467 26.50 -3.60 28.13
C ALA A 467 26.02 -3.75 26.67
N ASP A 468 26.56 -4.70 25.88
CA ASP A 468 25.97 -5.05 24.59
C ASP A 468 24.82 -6.05 24.72
N GLN A 469 24.81 -6.90 25.75
CA GLN A 469 23.63 -7.74 26.07
C GLN A 469 22.42 -6.88 26.44
N GLU A 470 22.66 -5.75 27.14
CA GLU A 470 21.63 -4.75 27.44
C GLU A 470 21.23 -3.94 26.21
N LEU A 471 22.20 -3.53 25.38
CA LEU A 471 21.94 -2.67 24.23
C LEU A 471 21.35 -3.43 23.05
N PHE A 472 21.70 -4.69 22.84
CA PHE A 472 21.22 -5.57 21.76
C PHE A 472 20.60 -6.84 22.36
N PRO A 473 19.47 -6.75 23.07
CA PRO A 473 18.84 -7.91 23.68
C PRO A 473 18.20 -8.79 22.59
N PHE A 474 18.50 -10.09 22.62
CA PHE A 474 17.82 -11.08 21.76
C PHE A 474 17.70 -12.46 22.43
N ASP A 475 17.82 -12.54 23.75
CA ASP A 475 17.58 -13.78 24.50
C ASP A 475 16.07 -14.11 24.54
N VAL A 476 15.68 -15.11 23.75
CA VAL A 476 14.28 -15.56 23.60
C VAL A 476 13.64 -16.07 24.88
N SER A 477 14.42 -16.45 25.90
CA SER A 477 13.87 -16.89 27.20
C SER A 477 13.18 -15.77 27.97
N ARG A 478 13.44 -14.51 27.60
CA ARG A 478 12.84 -13.32 28.22
C ARG A 478 11.45 -12.98 27.67
N ILE A 479 11.01 -13.64 26.60
CA ILE A 479 9.73 -13.35 25.97
C ILE A 479 8.59 -13.91 26.83
N ASP A 480 7.85 -13.02 27.49
CA ASP A 480 6.53 -13.36 28.00
C ASP A 480 5.52 -13.37 26.85
N TRP A 481 5.17 -14.57 26.39
CA TRP A 481 4.24 -14.76 25.26
C TRP A 481 2.83 -14.24 25.52
N HIS A 482 2.37 -14.28 26.76
CA HIS A 482 1.04 -13.76 27.10
C HIS A 482 1.05 -12.23 27.01
N ASP A 483 2.02 -11.58 27.67
CA ASP A 483 2.17 -10.12 27.60
C ASP A 483 2.40 -9.65 26.16
N TYR A 484 3.30 -10.32 25.45
CA TYR A 484 3.61 -10.02 24.05
C TYR A 484 2.35 -10.05 23.18
N MET A 485 1.55 -11.13 23.23
CA MET A 485 0.35 -11.23 22.41
C MET A 485 -0.76 -10.27 22.85
N VAL A 486 -1.02 -10.16 24.17
CA VAL A 486 -2.18 -9.42 24.71
C VAL A 486 -1.96 -7.91 24.73
N HIS A 487 -0.77 -7.47 25.13
CA HIS A 487 -0.49 -6.06 25.40
C HIS A 487 0.37 -5.38 24.34
N ARG A 488 1.09 -6.14 23.50
CA ARG A 488 2.03 -5.59 22.51
C ARG A 488 1.61 -5.85 21.08
N HIS A 489 1.65 -7.09 20.60
CA HIS A 489 1.44 -7.46 19.19
C HIS A 489 0.02 -7.16 18.71
N VAL A 490 -1.02 -7.70 19.34
CA VAL A 490 -2.42 -7.47 18.91
C VAL A 490 -2.81 -5.98 18.98
N PRO A 491 -2.48 -5.23 20.06
CA PRO A 491 -2.66 -3.78 20.06
C PRO A 491 -1.82 -3.05 19.01
N GLY A 492 -0.59 -3.49 18.77
CA GLY A 492 0.35 -2.96 17.80
C GLY A 492 -0.17 -3.05 16.36
N VAL A 493 -0.66 -4.23 15.95
CA VAL A 493 -1.33 -4.43 14.65
C VAL A 493 -2.46 -3.42 14.46
N ARG A 494 -3.25 -3.15 15.49
CA ARG A 494 -4.33 -2.15 15.41
C ARG A 494 -3.79 -0.73 15.31
N HIS A 495 -2.77 -0.39 16.08
CA HIS A 495 -2.26 0.97 16.12
C HIS A 495 -1.48 1.33 14.85
N PHE A 496 -0.54 0.48 14.45
CA PHE A 496 0.41 0.76 13.38
C PHE A 496 -0.08 0.36 11.98
N VAL A 497 -0.96 -0.64 11.86
CA VAL A 497 -1.49 -1.09 10.56
C VAL A 497 -2.87 -0.51 10.27
N LEU A 498 -3.77 -0.53 11.25
CA LEU A 498 -5.13 0.00 11.06
C LEU A 498 -5.23 1.51 11.34
N GLY A 499 -4.25 2.10 12.03
CA GLY A 499 -4.29 3.49 12.47
C GLY A 499 -5.25 3.70 13.65
N SER A 500 -4.87 4.51 14.63
CA SER A 500 -5.67 4.81 15.83
C SER A 500 -6.95 5.65 15.59
N GLY A 501 -7.50 5.64 14.37
CA GLY A 501 -8.73 6.36 14.01
C GLY A 501 -9.37 5.99 12.67
N VAL A 502 -8.94 4.93 11.98
CA VAL A 502 -9.49 4.54 10.67
C VAL A 502 -9.81 3.05 10.63
N GLU A 503 -11.08 2.70 10.85
CA GLU A 503 -11.57 1.36 10.55
C GLU A 503 -11.79 1.24 9.03
N LEU A 504 -10.81 0.66 8.33
CA LEU A 504 -10.94 0.35 6.90
C LEU A 504 -11.96 -0.78 6.68
N GLU A 505 -13.10 -0.45 6.07
CA GLU A 505 -13.77 -1.33 5.12
C GLU A 505 -12.98 -1.31 3.80
N ALA A 506 -11.93 -2.13 3.73
CA ALA A 506 -11.33 -2.55 2.47
C ALA A 506 -11.18 -4.08 2.50
N PRO A 507 -11.34 -4.79 1.36
CA PRO A 507 -11.07 -6.21 1.30
C PRO A 507 -9.65 -6.46 1.82
N MET A 508 -9.52 -7.34 2.81
CA MET A 508 -8.23 -7.78 3.31
C MET A 508 -7.42 -8.34 2.14
N LEU A 509 -6.25 -7.72 1.89
CA LEU A 509 -5.35 -7.81 0.71
C LEU A 509 -5.57 -6.74 -0.36
N ALA A 510 -5.26 -5.48 -0.06
CA ALA A 510 -4.94 -4.49 -1.09
C ALA A 510 -3.71 -3.61 -0.76
N ALA A 511 -2.97 -3.89 0.32
CA ALA A 511 -1.85 -3.03 0.76
C ALA A 511 -0.43 -3.64 0.62
N GLU A 512 -0.29 -4.88 0.13
CA GLU A 512 1.01 -5.40 -0.39
C GLU A 512 0.91 -5.80 -1.88
N HIS A 513 -0.22 -5.53 -2.53
CA HIS A 513 -0.41 -5.70 -3.97
C HIS A 513 -0.61 -4.33 -4.63
N ALA A 514 0.48 -3.57 -4.77
CA ALA A 514 0.65 -2.80 -6.00
C ALA A 514 1.22 -3.77 -7.05
N VAL A 515 0.40 -4.76 -7.41
CA VAL A 515 0.61 -5.52 -8.63
C VAL A 515 0.13 -4.60 -9.74
N GLU A 516 1.03 -4.31 -10.67
CA GLU A 516 0.69 -3.87 -12.02
C GLU A 516 -0.44 -4.77 -12.53
N ASP A 517 -1.68 -4.28 -12.47
CA ASP A 517 -2.82 -4.87 -13.15
C ASP A 517 -2.64 -4.57 -14.64
N GLU A 518 -1.65 -5.22 -15.27
CA GLU A 518 -1.66 -5.42 -16.72
C GLU A 518 -2.80 -6.39 -17.02
N ARG A 519 -3.99 -5.82 -17.22
CA ARG A 519 -5.10 -6.52 -17.83
C ARG A 519 -4.68 -6.93 -19.25
N PRO A 520 -4.83 -8.20 -19.64
CA PRO A 520 -4.59 -8.62 -21.01
C PRO A 520 -5.70 -8.08 -21.91
N ASP A 521 -5.29 -7.36 -22.95
CA ASP A 521 -5.95 -7.17 -24.24
C ASP A 521 -7.48 -7.04 -24.24
N ALA A 522 -7.94 -5.85 -23.85
CA ALA A 522 -8.94 -5.17 -24.64
C ALA A 522 -8.41 -3.75 -24.92
N PRO A 523 -7.97 -3.44 -26.15
CA PRO A 523 -7.64 -2.05 -26.48
C PRO A 523 -8.89 -1.21 -26.17
N PRO A 524 -8.78 -0.13 -25.38
CA PRO A 524 -9.90 0.77 -25.19
C PRO A 524 -10.34 1.25 -26.58
N PRO A 525 -11.64 1.48 -26.82
CA PRO A 525 -12.08 2.01 -28.09
C PRO A 525 -11.24 3.25 -28.39
N MET A 526 -10.45 3.17 -29.47
CA MET A 526 -9.41 4.13 -29.88
C MET A 526 -9.90 5.59 -29.89
N LYS A 527 -11.23 5.77 -29.93
CA LYS A 527 -11.98 7.04 -29.88
C LYS A 527 -11.93 7.79 -28.53
N VAL A 528 -11.78 7.11 -27.38
CA VAL A 528 -11.81 7.79 -26.07
C VAL A 528 -10.45 8.39 -25.70
N LEU A 529 -9.35 7.65 -25.95
CA LEU A 529 -8.00 8.17 -25.75
C LEU A 529 -7.64 9.29 -26.74
N SER A 530 -8.26 9.31 -27.93
CA SER A 530 -8.15 10.46 -28.83
C SER A 530 -8.82 11.73 -28.30
N ALA A 531 -9.86 11.62 -27.47
CA ALA A 531 -10.59 12.75 -26.93
C ALA A 531 -9.88 13.45 -25.75
N LEU A 532 -8.89 12.79 -25.13
CA LEU A 532 -7.97 13.36 -24.12
C LEU A 532 -6.64 13.87 -24.72
N ARG A 533 -6.58 14.05 -26.05
CA ARG A 533 -5.45 14.66 -26.78
C ARG A 533 -5.55 16.19 -26.72
N GLY A 534 -5.34 16.74 -25.52
CA GLY A 534 -5.11 18.17 -25.29
C GLY A 534 -3.91 18.35 -24.36
N GLU A 535 -3.27 19.51 -24.45
CA GLU A 535 -2.25 19.96 -23.51
C GLU A 535 -2.88 20.66 -22.29
N SER A 536 -4.10 21.19 -22.42
CA SER A 536 -4.83 21.83 -21.31
C SER A 536 -6.20 21.20 -21.03
N ILE A 537 -6.76 21.52 -19.86
CA ILE A 537 -8.10 21.06 -19.43
C ILE A 537 -9.19 21.65 -20.33
N TYR A 538 -9.01 22.91 -20.75
CA TYR A 538 -9.97 23.59 -21.62
C TYR A 538 -10.01 22.97 -23.01
N GLU A 539 -8.86 22.64 -23.61
CA GLU A 539 -8.81 22.02 -24.93
C GLU A 539 -9.57 20.70 -25.01
N VAL A 540 -9.51 19.89 -23.96
CA VAL A 540 -10.26 18.63 -23.84
C VAL A 540 -11.77 18.90 -23.91
N PHE A 541 -12.26 19.87 -23.13
CA PHE A 541 -13.66 20.26 -23.14
C PHE A 541 -14.08 20.89 -24.49
N ASP A 542 -13.26 21.80 -25.01
CA ASP A 542 -13.51 22.57 -26.23
C ASP A 542 -13.56 21.66 -27.47
N HIS A 543 -12.72 20.62 -27.50
CA HIS A 543 -12.84 19.55 -28.49
C HIS A 543 -14.20 18.86 -28.43
N ALA A 544 -14.61 18.38 -27.25
CA ALA A 544 -15.91 17.73 -27.09
C ALA A 544 -17.08 18.67 -27.45
N ALA A 545 -16.96 19.96 -27.12
CA ALA A 545 -17.99 20.94 -27.39
C ALA A 545 -18.15 21.26 -28.88
N ARG A 546 -17.06 21.31 -29.64
CA ARG A 546 -17.10 21.45 -31.10
C ARG A 546 -17.67 20.23 -31.80
N VAL A 547 -17.32 19.03 -31.34
CA VAL A 547 -17.74 17.78 -31.98
C VAL A 547 -19.20 17.44 -31.64
N TYR A 548 -19.63 17.72 -30.41
CA TYR A 548 -20.95 17.32 -29.91
C TYR A 548 -21.79 18.47 -29.33
N PRO A 549 -21.96 19.60 -30.03
CA PRO A 549 -22.55 20.82 -29.46
C PRO A 549 -23.99 20.65 -28.97
N LYS A 550 -24.76 19.72 -29.55
CA LYS A 550 -26.16 19.47 -29.19
C LYS A 550 -26.33 18.47 -28.03
N ARG A 551 -25.27 17.77 -27.61
CA ARG A 551 -25.36 16.81 -26.49
C ARG A 551 -25.46 17.55 -25.18
N LEU A 552 -26.09 16.91 -24.20
CA LEU A 552 -26.23 17.46 -22.86
C LEU A 552 -24.91 17.30 -22.09
N ALA A 553 -24.34 18.41 -21.62
CA ALA A 553 -23.10 18.43 -20.85
C ALA A 553 -23.39 18.40 -19.34
N LEU A 554 -24.16 19.37 -18.86
CA LEU A 554 -24.38 19.60 -17.43
C LEU A 554 -25.87 19.79 -17.16
N GLN A 555 -26.37 19.22 -16.06
CA GLN A 555 -27.74 19.46 -15.62
C GLN A 555 -27.87 19.46 -14.09
N VAL A 556 -28.86 20.20 -13.61
CA VAL A 556 -29.24 20.25 -12.20
C VAL A 556 -30.75 20.45 -12.12
N ARG A 557 -31.40 19.84 -11.11
CA ARG A 557 -32.82 20.06 -10.85
C ARG A 557 -32.95 21.05 -9.69
N ARG A 558 -33.50 22.24 -9.96
CA ARG A 558 -33.74 23.29 -8.96
C ARG A 558 -35.19 23.69 -8.93
N ASN A 559 -35.79 23.77 -7.73
CA ASN A 559 -37.21 24.12 -7.57
C ASN A 559 -38.10 23.30 -8.52
N GLU A 560 -37.86 21.98 -8.55
CA GLU A 560 -38.55 20.99 -9.41
C GLU A 560 -38.37 21.17 -10.94
N ARG A 561 -37.56 22.14 -11.38
CA ARG A 561 -37.29 22.39 -12.80
C ARG A 561 -35.88 21.96 -13.18
N TRP A 562 -35.75 21.43 -14.40
CA TRP A 562 -34.45 21.07 -14.96
C TRP A 562 -33.77 22.29 -15.59
N ILE A 563 -32.55 22.55 -15.15
CA ILE A 563 -31.62 23.48 -15.81
C ILE A 563 -30.60 22.60 -16.53
N ARG A 564 -30.44 22.82 -17.83
CA ARG A 564 -29.67 21.95 -18.74
C ARG A 564 -28.80 22.78 -19.65
N TYR A 565 -27.51 22.46 -19.69
CA TYR A 565 -26.55 23.03 -20.62
C TYR A 565 -26.16 21.97 -21.63
N SER A 566 -26.49 22.19 -22.91
CA SER A 566 -25.80 21.45 -23.96
C SER A 566 -24.32 21.82 -23.98
N TYR A 567 -23.47 21.02 -24.63
CA TYR A 567 -22.07 21.36 -24.81
C TYR A 567 -21.87 22.70 -25.56
N GLY A 568 -22.77 23.03 -26.50
CA GLY A 568 -22.80 24.32 -27.16
C GLY A 568 -23.19 25.46 -26.22
N ASP A 569 -24.22 25.26 -25.39
CA ASP A 569 -24.60 26.24 -24.35
C ASP A 569 -23.46 26.44 -23.33
N ALA A 570 -22.81 25.35 -22.94
CA ALA A 570 -21.68 25.35 -22.01
C ALA A 570 -20.49 26.14 -22.60
N SER A 571 -20.14 25.91 -23.86
CA SER A 571 -19.05 26.62 -24.54
C SER A 571 -19.34 28.13 -24.65
N ALA A 572 -20.55 28.52 -25.07
CA ALA A 572 -20.96 29.92 -25.12
C ALA A 572 -21.00 30.57 -23.72
N THR A 573 -21.39 29.82 -22.70
CA THR A 573 -21.39 30.28 -21.30
C THR A 573 -19.97 30.47 -20.77
N VAL A 574 -19.07 29.52 -21.04
CA VAL A 574 -17.64 29.60 -20.72
C VAL A 574 -17.00 30.84 -21.36
N ALA A 575 -17.37 31.16 -22.60
CA ALA A 575 -16.92 32.36 -23.31
C ALA A 575 -17.36 33.66 -22.62
N ALA A 576 -18.63 33.74 -22.24
CA ALA A 576 -19.18 34.89 -21.53
C ALA A 576 -18.56 35.07 -20.14
N ILE A 577 -18.34 33.97 -19.40
CA ILE A 577 -17.64 34.02 -18.10
C ILE A 577 -16.19 34.48 -18.31
N ALA A 578 -15.49 33.96 -19.32
CA ALA A 578 -14.11 34.37 -19.63
C ALA A 578 -14.00 35.88 -19.87
N ARG A 579 -14.94 36.49 -20.59
CA ARG A 579 -15.00 37.96 -20.74
C ARG A 579 -15.14 38.65 -19.39
N ARG A 580 -16.06 38.20 -18.55
CA ARG A 580 -16.29 38.79 -17.22
C ARG A 580 -15.06 38.68 -16.32
N LEU A 581 -14.33 37.56 -16.39
CA LEU A 581 -13.06 37.40 -15.66
C LEU A 581 -12.04 38.45 -16.11
N VAL A 582 -11.91 38.69 -17.43
CA VAL A 582 -11.01 39.71 -17.99
C VAL A 582 -11.46 41.13 -17.62
N GLU A 583 -12.78 41.42 -17.64
CA GLU A 583 -13.34 42.71 -17.21
C GLU A 583 -13.08 42.99 -15.71
N HIS A 584 -12.98 41.94 -14.89
CA HIS A 584 -12.56 42.03 -13.49
C HIS A 584 -11.03 42.09 -13.32
N GLY A 585 -10.28 42.24 -14.41
CA GLY A 585 -8.83 42.48 -14.39
C GLY A 585 -7.96 41.23 -14.27
N LEU A 586 -8.54 40.03 -14.38
CA LEU A 586 -7.75 38.78 -14.38
C LEU A 586 -6.99 38.63 -15.70
N ARG A 587 -5.72 38.23 -15.61
CA ARG A 587 -4.81 37.99 -16.73
C ARG A 587 -4.20 36.59 -16.61
N PRO A 588 -3.68 35.98 -17.68
CA PRO A 588 -3.02 34.68 -17.60
C PRO A 588 -1.97 34.62 -16.48
N GLY A 589 -1.96 33.53 -15.70
CA GLY A 589 -1.12 33.34 -14.52
C GLY A 589 -1.71 33.88 -13.20
N GLU A 590 -2.76 34.70 -13.27
CA GLU A 590 -3.48 35.18 -12.08
C GLU A 590 -4.36 34.11 -11.46
N ARG A 591 -4.74 34.33 -10.20
CA ARG A 591 -5.43 33.33 -9.38
C ARG A 591 -6.82 33.79 -9.01
N MET A 592 -7.77 32.87 -9.10
CA MET A 592 -9.14 33.07 -8.64
C MET A 592 -9.57 31.92 -7.73
N ALA A 593 -10.44 32.18 -6.76
CA ALA A 593 -11.03 31.14 -5.94
C ALA A 593 -12.45 30.82 -6.38
N ILE A 594 -12.84 29.55 -6.23
CA ILE A 594 -14.24 29.13 -6.32
C ILE A 594 -14.63 28.57 -4.95
N TYR A 595 -15.51 29.28 -4.25
CA TYR A 595 -16.00 28.94 -2.92
C TYR A 595 -17.50 28.68 -3.00
N SER A 596 -17.88 27.51 -3.51
CA SER A 596 -19.25 27.18 -3.89
C SER A 596 -19.50 25.68 -3.74
N GLU A 597 -20.77 25.36 -3.52
CA GLU A 597 -21.39 24.05 -3.65
C GLU A 597 -21.22 23.48 -5.07
N ASN A 598 -21.43 22.17 -5.20
CA ASN A 598 -21.44 21.53 -6.50
C ASN A 598 -22.61 22.03 -7.36
N CYS A 599 -22.29 22.61 -8.53
CA CYS A 599 -23.28 23.04 -9.50
C CYS A 599 -22.68 23.14 -10.91
N PRO A 600 -23.51 23.20 -11.98
CA PRO A 600 -23.02 23.43 -13.34
C PRO A 600 -22.15 24.68 -13.45
N GLU A 601 -22.56 25.77 -12.80
CA GLU A 601 -21.89 27.06 -12.83
C GLU A 601 -20.48 26.99 -12.24
N TRP A 602 -20.24 26.11 -11.26
CA TRP A 602 -18.91 25.83 -10.72
C TRP A 602 -17.98 25.32 -11.83
N GLY A 603 -18.43 24.30 -12.56
CA GLY A 603 -17.67 23.68 -13.65
C GLY A 603 -17.44 24.63 -14.82
N LEU A 604 -18.46 25.40 -15.20
CA LEU A 604 -18.37 26.40 -16.26
C LEU A 604 -17.40 27.54 -15.90
N THR A 605 -17.41 27.98 -14.65
CA THR A 605 -16.47 28.99 -14.15
C THR A 605 -15.03 28.46 -14.14
N TYR A 606 -14.83 27.21 -13.70
CA TYR A 606 -13.54 26.56 -13.76
C TYR A 606 -13.00 26.47 -15.20
N LEU A 607 -13.83 26.03 -16.16
CA LEU A 607 -13.44 25.94 -17.57
C LEU A 607 -13.12 27.32 -18.19
N ALA A 608 -13.84 28.37 -17.80
CA ALA A 608 -13.54 29.74 -18.22
C ALA A 608 -12.20 30.24 -17.68
N ALA A 609 -11.85 29.88 -16.45
CA ALA A 609 -10.54 30.15 -15.87
C ALA A 609 -9.43 29.42 -16.66
N MET A 610 -9.62 28.13 -16.96
CA MET A 610 -8.67 27.36 -17.76
C MET A 610 -8.52 27.91 -19.18
N ARG A 611 -9.60 28.39 -19.81
CA ARG A 611 -9.58 29.04 -21.13
C ARG A 611 -8.68 30.27 -21.15
N GLN A 612 -8.58 31.00 -20.05
CA GLN A 612 -7.83 32.25 -19.93
C GLN A 612 -6.47 32.09 -19.22
N GLY A 613 -6.02 30.85 -19.03
CA GLY A 613 -4.72 30.57 -18.39
C GLY A 613 -4.64 30.99 -16.93
N LEU A 614 -5.78 31.01 -16.22
CA LEU A 614 -5.85 31.34 -14.80
C LEU A 614 -5.63 30.10 -13.93
N THR A 615 -5.18 30.31 -12.70
CA THR A 615 -5.09 29.25 -11.68
C THR A 615 -6.29 29.31 -10.74
N VAL A 616 -6.98 28.18 -10.56
CA VAL A 616 -8.16 28.09 -9.68
C VAL A 616 -7.79 27.55 -8.30
N VAL A 617 -8.26 28.24 -7.26
CA VAL A 617 -8.18 27.83 -5.85
C VAL A 617 -9.57 27.33 -5.42
N PRO A 618 -9.87 26.04 -5.52
CA PRO A 618 -11.16 25.53 -5.10
C PRO A 618 -11.20 25.43 -3.57
N LEU A 619 -12.24 26.01 -2.96
CA LEU A 619 -12.40 26.07 -1.51
C LEU A 619 -13.60 25.23 -1.06
N ASP A 620 -13.46 24.57 0.09
CA ASP A 620 -14.53 23.79 0.69
C ASP A 620 -15.61 24.73 1.26
N VAL A 621 -16.86 24.53 0.82
CA VAL A 621 -18.05 25.25 1.29
C VAL A 621 -18.22 25.20 2.82
N GLN A 622 -17.66 24.18 3.47
CA GLN A 622 -17.72 24.03 4.94
C GLN A 622 -16.71 24.89 5.69
N LEU A 623 -15.73 25.49 4.99
CA LEU A 623 -14.78 26.39 5.63
C LEU A 623 -15.50 27.62 6.19
N PRO A 624 -15.12 28.10 7.39
CA PRO A 624 -15.56 29.41 7.86
C PRO A 624 -15.12 30.52 6.88
N PRO A 625 -15.94 31.58 6.67
CA PRO A 625 -15.62 32.66 5.74
C PRO A 625 -14.26 33.33 6.01
N GLY A 626 -13.89 33.51 7.27
CA GLY A 626 -12.59 34.09 7.65
C GLY A 626 -11.40 33.22 7.22
N GLU A 627 -11.53 31.89 7.30
CA GLU A 627 -10.50 30.96 6.84
C GLU A 627 -10.43 30.92 5.31
N ALA A 628 -11.58 30.88 4.63
CA ALA A 628 -11.66 30.97 3.17
C ALA A 628 -11.03 32.28 2.64
N ALA A 629 -11.27 33.39 3.33
CA ALA A 629 -10.64 34.68 3.05
C ALA A 629 -9.11 34.64 3.27
N ALA A 630 -8.65 34.08 4.39
CA ALA A 630 -7.23 33.96 4.69
C ALA A 630 -6.50 33.09 3.66
N MET A 631 -7.08 31.95 3.27
CA MET A 631 -6.53 31.07 2.23
C MET A 631 -6.50 31.73 0.86
N SER A 632 -7.53 32.51 0.52
CA SER A 632 -7.58 33.30 -0.71
C SER A 632 -6.46 34.35 -0.75
N ARG A 633 -6.23 35.07 0.35
CA ARG A 633 -5.10 36.02 0.46
C ARG A 633 -3.75 35.30 0.37
N PHE A 634 -3.58 34.21 1.10
CA PHE A 634 -2.35 33.42 1.09
C PHE A 634 -2.01 32.92 -0.32
N ALA A 635 -3.01 32.50 -1.09
CA ALA A 635 -2.81 32.06 -2.47
C ALA A 635 -2.62 33.23 -3.46
N GLY A 636 -2.82 34.48 -3.06
CA GLY A 636 -2.77 35.63 -3.96
C GLY A 636 -3.95 35.68 -4.94
N VAL A 637 -5.14 35.32 -4.47
CA VAL A 637 -6.38 35.34 -5.28
C VAL A 637 -6.85 36.78 -5.50
N LYS A 638 -7.21 37.14 -6.74
CA LYS A 638 -7.79 38.47 -7.07
C LYS A 638 -9.32 38.50 -7.11
N LEU A 639 -9.94 37.34 -7.35
CA LEU A 639 -11.40 37.21 -7.47
C LEU A 639 -11.88 35.94 -6.77
N ILE A 640 -12.93 36.04 -5.96
CA ILE A 640 -13.65 34.90 -5.39
C ILE A 640 -15.02 34.79 -6.05
N CYS A 641 -15.27 33.69 -6.75
CA CYS A 641 -16.61 33.31 -7.20
C CYS A 641 -17.27 32.45 -6.12
N ALA A 642 -18.30 33.00 -5.48
CA ALA A 642 -18.97 32.36 -4.36
C ALA A 642 -20.37 31.87 -4.73
N GLY A 643 -20.74 30.70 -4.21
CA GLY A 643 -22.03 30.07 -4.42
C GLY A 643 -23.16 30.70 -3.59
N ARG A 644 -24.39 30.24 -3.81
CA ARG A 644 -25.61 30.75 -3.17
C ARG A 644 -25.51 30.81 -1.63
N THR A 645 -24.93 29.78 -1.02
CA THR A 645 -24.84 29.64 0.44
C THR A 645 -23.65 30.38 1.06
N THR A 646 -22.64 30.72 0.26
CA THR A 646 -21.37 31.31 0.72
C THR A 646 -21.19 32.76 0.32
N TYR A 647 -21.91 33.27 -0.68
CA TYR A 647 -21.73 34.60 -1.24
C TYR A 647 -21.89 35.71 -0.19
N GLU A 648 -23.01 35.74 0.53
CA GLU A 648 -23.27 36.80 1.50
C GLU A 648 -22.28 36.81 2.67
N THR A 649 -21.84 35.63 3.11
CA THR A 649 -20.93 35.51 4.26
C THR A 649 -19.51 35.94 3.90
N ILE A 650 -18.98 35.47 2.76
CA ILE A 650 -17.63 35.87 2.31
C ILE A 650 -17.59 37.34 1.85
N ARG A 651 -18.67 37.85 1.23
CA ARG A 651 -18.78 39.27 0.85
C ARG A 651 -18.67 40.20 2.07
N ARG A 652 -19.33 39.85 3.18
CA ARG A 652 -19.26 40.64 4.44
C ARG A 652 -17.88 40.55 5.09
N GLU A 653 -17.29 39.37 5.10
CA GLU A 653 -15.94 39.13 5.63
C GLU A 653 -14.92 39.99 4.88
N MET A 654 -14.94 39.95 3.54
CA MET A 654 -14.03 40.71 2.69
C MET A 654 -14.28 42.22 2.78
N ALA A 655 -15.53 42.67 2.89
CA ALA A 655 -15.85 44.08 3.12
C ALA A 655 -15.31 44.60 4.46
N THR A 656 -15.23 43.76 5.49
CA THR A 656 -14.70 44.12 6.82
C THR A 656 -13.17 44.16 6.82
N ALA A 657 -12.54 43.21 6.14
CA ALA A 657 -11.09 43.20 5.95
C ALA A 657 -10.59 44.39 5.12
N ASN A 658 -11.34 44.79 4.07
CA ASN A 658 -10.97 45.95 3.24
C ASN A 658 -11.11 47.29 3.99
N ARG A 659 -11.98 47.38 5.01
CA ARG A 659 -12.16 48.59 5.84
C ARG A 659 -11.13 48.73 6.96
N SER A 660 -10.48 47.65 7.38
CA SER A 660 -9.56 47.62 8.52
C SER A 660 -8.09 47.89 8.16
N GLY A 661 -7.79 48.23 6.90
CA GLY A 661 -6.44 48.59 6.46
C GLY A 661 -5.45 47.42 6.41
N ILE A 662 -5.90 46.18 6.58
CA ILE A 662 -5.10 44.94 6.45
C ILE A 662 -4.96 44.55 4.95
N ALA A 663 -4.93 45.54 4.07
CA ALA A 663 -4.75 45.35 2.63
C ALA A 663 -3.30 45.70 2.28
N ASP A 664 -2.43 44.71 2.36
CA ASP A 664 -1.07 44.83 1.82
C ASP A 664 -1.13 44.94 0.29
N GLY A 665 -0.87 46.15 -0.23
CA GLY A 665 -0.17 46.40 -1.49
C GLY A 665 -0.82 46.10 -2.85
N ASP A 666 -1.84 45.24 -2.94
CA ASP A 666 -2.45 44.85 -4.23
C ASP A 666 -3.98 44.95 -4.15
N GLY A 667 -4.62 45.47 -5.22
CA GLY A 667 -6.05 45.78 -5.26
C GLY A 667 -6.94 44.70 -4.62
N GLY A 668 -7.83 45.11 -3.70
CA GLY A 668 -8.61 44.20 -2.87
C GLY A 668 -9.33 43.09 -3.65
N ILE A 669 -9.43 41.91 -3.04
CA ILE A 669 -10.06 40.73 -3.66
C ILE A 669 -11.54 41.01 -3.91
N THR A 670 -11.97 40.89 -5.16
CA THR A 670 -13.37 41.09 -5.55
C THR A 670 -14.18 39.81 -5.30
N VAL A 671 -15.44 39.94 -4.87
CA VAL A 671 -16.35 38.80 -4.64
C VAL A 671 -17.55 38.91 -5.57
N VAL A 672 -17.80 37.84 -6.34
CA VAL A 672 -18.94 37.75 -7.27
C VAL A 672 -19.82 36.55 -6.94
N GLU A 673 -21.11 36.68 -7.18
CA GLU A 673 -22.08 35.61 -6.99
C GLU A 673 -22.15 34.73 -8.23
N LEU A 674 -21.76 33.47 -8.08
CA LEU A 674 -21.65 32.49 -9.15
C LEU A 674 -23.03 32.07 -9.69
N ASN A 675 -24.06 32.04 -8.84
CA ASN A 675 -25.44 31.77 -9.24
C ASN A 675 -26.25 33.03 -9.59
N GLY A 676 -25.62 34.21 -9.56
CA GLY A 676 -26.22 35.49 -9.91
C GLY A 676 -26.05 35.80 -11.40
N SER A 677 -25.98 37.09 -11.75
CA SER A 677 -25.80 37.53 -13.13
C SER A 677 -24.45 37.12 -13.74
N PHE A 678 -23.48 36.66 -12.93
CA PHE A 678 -22.12 36.33 -13.35
C PHE A 678 -22.00 35.07 -14.22
N VAL A 679 -22.94 34.13 -14.11
CA VAL A 679 -23.05 32.98 -15.03
C VAL A 679 -24.37 33.09 -15.78
N PRO A 680 -24.37 33.29 -17.11
CA PRO A 680 -25.60 33.42 -17.87
C PRO A 680 -26.42 32.11 -17.86
N PRO A 681 -27.76 32.19 -17.92
CA PRO A 681 -28.61 31.01 -18.08
C PRO A 681 -28.32 30.25 -19.39
N PRO A 682 -28.62 28.94 -19.47
CA PRO A 682 -28.41 28.15 -20.67
C PRO A 682 -29.06 28.77 -21.91
N GLY A 683 -28.35 28.77 -23.05
CA GLY A 683 -28.85 29.26 -24.34
C GLY A 683 -28.96 30.79 -24.48
N THR A 684 -28.66 31.56 -23.44
CA THR A 684 -28.76 33.04 -23.47
C THR A 684 -27.47 33.75 -23.90
N ALA A 685 -26.30 33.11 -23.72
CA ALA A 685 -25.02 33.66 -24.13
C ALA A 685 -24.87 33.60 -25.67
N ARG A 686 -24.61 34.76 -26.29
CA ARG A 686 -24.25 34.90 -27.72
C ARG A 686 -22.83 35.40 -27.92
N ASP A 687 -22.11 35.52 -26.81
CA ASP A 687 -20.83 36.16 -26.74
C ASP A 687 -19.71 35.18 -27.12
N PRO A 688 -18.87 35.48 -28.14
CA PRO A 688 -17.70 34.65 -28.45
C PRO A 688 -16.60 34.67 -27.37
N GLY A 689 -16.67 35.60 -26.41
CA GLY A 689 -15.65 35.80 -25.38
C GLY A 689 -14.35 36.37 -25.95
N PRO A 690 -13.34 36.63 -25.11
CA PRO A 690 -11.98 36.89 -25.56
C PRO A 690 -11.36 35.62 -26.16
N GLU A 691 -10.35 35.77 -27.02
CA GLU A 691 -9.57 34.63 -27.53
C GLU A 691 -9.01 33.79 -26.36
N PRO A 692 -8.96 32.45 -26.47
CA PRO A 692 -8.31 31.61 -25.48
C PRO A 692 -6.84 31.98 -25.31
N ALA A 693 -6.35 31.95 -24.07
CA ALA A 693 -4.93 32.12 -23.81
C ALA A 693 -4.14 30.89 -24.28
N THR A 694 -2.87 31.06 -24.63
CA THR A 694 -1.95 29.94 -24.85
C THR A 694 -1.63 29.28 -23.52
N VAL A 695 -2.08 28.04 -23.33
CA VAL A 695 -1.91 27.28 -22.08
C VAL A 695 -1.28 25.94 -22.42
N THR A 696 -0.18 25.62 -21.75
CA THR A 696 0.55 24.36 -21.88
C THR A 696 0.22 23.41 -20.73
N GLY A 697 0.59 22.13 -20.88
CA GLY A 697 0.46 21.14 -19.80
C GLY A 697 1.22 21.50 -18.52
N ASP A 698 2.19 22.41 -18.62
CA ASP A 698 3.06 22.80 -17.52
C ASP A 698 2.47 23.97 -16.72
N ASP A 699 1.48 24.69 -17.23
CA ASP A 699 0.88 25.79 -16.49
C ASP A 699 0.06 25.32 -15.28
N LEU A 700 -0.01 26.17 -14.25
CA LEU A 700 -0.75 25.87 -13.03
C LEU A 700 -2.26 25.94 -13.29
N ALA A 701 -2.93 24.79 -13.14
CA ALA A 701 -4.37 24.69 -13.23
C ALA A 701 -5.03 24.99 -11.89
N SER A 702 -4.49 24.43 -10.79
CA SER A 702 -5.15 24.57 -9.49
C SER A 702 -4.18 24.58 -8.30
N ILE A 703 -4.56 25.30 -7.25
CA ILE A 703 -3.92 25.22 -5.92
C ILE A 703 -4.95 24.62 -4.96
N VAL A 704 -4.74 23.36 -4.57
CA VAL A 704 -5.66 22.61 -3.70
C VAL A 704 -5.11 22.59 -2.29
N PHE A 705 -5.89 23.04 -1.32
CA PHE A 705 -5.47 23.00 0.08
C PHE A 705 -5.75 21.64 0.73
N THR A 706 -4.81 21.19 1.55
CA THR A 706 -4.93 19.94 2.31
C THR A 706 -5.13 20.25 3.80
N SER A 707 -6.00 19.50 4.46
CA SER A 707 -6.23 19.59 5.90
C SER A 707 -5.06 18.96 6.65
N GLY A 708 -4.02 19.75 6.91
CA GLY A 708 -2.94 19.36 7.82
C GLY A 708 -3.36 19.55 9.27
N THR A 709 -3.04 18.60 10.15
CA THR A 709 -3.25 18.67 11.61
C THR A 709 -2.28 19.63 12.33
N THR A 710 -1.74 20.64 11.63
CA THR A 710 -0.84 21.67 12.18
C THR A 710 -1.22 23.05 11.63
N VAL A 711 -0.95 24.09 12.42
CA VAL A 711 -1.61 25.42 12.49
C VAL A 711 -1.61 26.28 11.18
N ALA A 712 -1.09 25.83 10.04
CA ALA A 712 -1.14 26.57 8.77
C ALA A 712 -1.53 25.69 7.55
N PRO A 713 -2.51 26.11 6.72
CA PRO A 713 -2.97 25.35 5.56
C PRO A 713 -1.90 25.30 4.45
N LYS A 714 -1.72 24.12 3.83
CA LYS A 714 -0.73 23.90 2.75
C LYS A 714 -1.43 23.80 1.40
N GLY A 715 -1.04 24.68 0.46
CA GLY A 715 -1.51 24.68 -0.93
C GLY A 715 -0.68 23.76 -1.82
N VAL A 716 -1.32 22.78 -2.45
CA VAL A 716 -0.72 21.86 -3.41
C VAL A 716 -0.92 22.41 -4.82
N MET A 717 0.18 22.78 -5.47
CA MET A 717 0.18 23.33 -6.82
C MET A 717 0.09 22.21 -7.86
N LEU A 718 -1.03 22.14 -8.58
CA LEU A 718 -1.32 21.14 -9.60
C LEU A 718 -1.35 21.77 -10.99
N ARG A 719 -0.60 21.16 -11.91
CA ARG A 719 -0.50 21.60 -13.32
C ARG A 719 -1.58 20.93 -14.17
N HIS A 720 -1.85 21.47 -15.35
CA HIS A 720 -2.79 20.86 -16.30
C HIS A 720 -2.46 19.39 -16.59
N ARG A 721 -1.17 19.08 -16.85
CA ARG A 721 -0.71 17.71 -17.08
C ARG A 721 -0.99 16.76 -15.93
N SER A 722 -1.06 17.25 -14.69
CA SER A 722 -1.35 16.43 -13.51
C SER A 722 -2.78 15.88 -13.55
N PHE A 723 -3.75 16.74 -13.87
CA PHE A 723 -5.15 16.33 -14.01
C PHE A 723 -5.38 15.47 -15.24
N LEU A 724 -4.75 15.82 -16.37
CA LEU A 724 -4.87 15.06 -17.61
C LEU A 724 -4.24 13.67 -17.50
N ALA A 725 -3.09 13.53 -16.82
CA ALA A 725 -2.49 12.23 -16.53
C ALA A 725 -3.45 11.37 -15.69
N ASN A 726 -4.03 11.93 -14.63
CA ASN A 726 -4.98 11.21 -13.77
C ASN A 726 -6.26 10.81 -14.53
N ALA A 727 -6.82 11.72 -15.34
CA ALA A 727 -7.99 11.43 -16.17
C ALA A 727 -7.70 10.32 -17.20
N ARG A 728 -6.52 10.35 -17.84
CA ARG A 728 -6.07 9.28 -18.74
C ARG A 728 -6.01 7.96 -17.99
N SER A 729 -5.35 7.89 -16.83
CA SER A 729 -5.28 6.67 -16.02
C SER A 729 -6.66 6.15 -15.63
N LEU A 730 -7.59 7.03 -15.25
CA LEU A 730 -8.94 6.60 -14.85
C LEU A 730 -9.70 5.94 -16.01
N VAL A 731 -9.61 6.51 -17.21
CA VAL A 731 -10.23 5.95 -18.43
C VAL A 731 -9.64 4.59 -18.80
N HIS A 732 -8.38 4.30 -18.46
CA HIS A 732 -7.78 2.97 -18.69
C HIS A 732 -8.42 1.91 -17.79
N VAL A 733 -8.79 2.27 -16.55
CA VAL A 733 -9.36 1.32 -15.58
C VAL A 733 -10.87 1.13 -15.79
N GLN A 734 -11.57 2.21 -16.11
CA GLN A 734 -13.02 2.26 -16.33
C GLN A 734 -13.34 3.03 -17.62
N PRO A 735 -13.52 2.36 -18.76
CA PRO A 735 -13.91 3.01 -20.00
C PRO A 735 -15.28 3.68 -19.87
N VAL A 736 -15.35 4.97 -20.24
CA VAL A 736 -16.58 5.77 -20.22
C VAL A 736 -17.11 5.89 -21.65
N GLN A 737 -18.43 5.86 -21.81
CA GLN A 737 -19.14 6.04 -23.07
C GLN A 737 -19.85 7.40 -23.14
N ALA A 738 -20.05 7.91 -24.34
CA ALA A 738 -20.57 9.25 -24.54
C ALA A 738 -22.06 9.39 -24.18
N ASP A 739 -22.76 8.27 -23.98
CA ASP A 739 -24.13 8.16 -23.45
C ASP A 739 -24.19 7.95 -21.93
N ASP A 740 -23.04 7.85 -21.25
CA ASP A 740 -23.01 7.76 -19.80
C ASP A 740 -23.62 9.00 -19.11
N GLN A 741 -24.31 8.73 -18.02
CA GLN A 741 -24.97 9.71 -17.16
C GLN A 741 -24.28 9.69 -15.80
N PHE A 742 -23.45 10.71 -15.57
CA PHE A 742 -22.73 10.89 -14.32
C PHE A 742 -23.61 11.60 -13.29
N LEU A 743 -23.50 11.18 -12.04
CA LEU A 743 -24.10 11.86 -10.91
C LEU A 743 -23.00 12.40 -9.98
N SER A 744 -22.95 13.73 -9.86
CA SER A 744 -21.97 14.43 -9.04
C SER A 744 -22.48 14.60 -7.61
N VAL A 745 -21.81 13.92 -6.68
CA VAL A 745 -22.21 13.77 -5.27
C VAL A 745 -21.07 14.00 -4.29
N LEU A 746 -19.82 13.90 -4.75
CA LEU A 746 -18.64 14.22 -3.94
C LEU A 746 -18.24 15.68 -4.20
N PRO A 747 -17.56 16.37 -3.28
CA PRO A 747 -17.26 17.78 -3.49
C PRO A 747 -16.29 18.04 -4.66
N LEU A 748 -16.64 18.96 -5.56
CA LEU A 748 -15.82 19.33 -6.73
C LEU A 748 -14.48 19.98 -6.38
N HIS A 749 -14.34 20.52 -5.17
CA HIS A 749 -13.06 21.04 -4.70
C HIS A 749 -12.03 19.95 -4.37
N HIS A 750 -12.46 18.68 -4.27
CA HIS A 750 -11.56 17.55 -4.16
C HIS A 750 -11.18 16.99 -5.53
N VAL A 751 -9.89 16.72 -5.71
CA VAL A 751 -9.30 16.24 -6.98
C VAL A 751 -9.97 14.95 -7.50
N PHE A 752 -10.49 14.09 -6.61
CA PHE A 752 -11.14 12.84 -7.01
C PHE A 752 -12.44 13.05 -7.80
N GLU A 753 -13.36 13.87 -7.27
CA GLU A 753 -14.59 14.23 -8.00
C GLU A 753 -14.24 15.06 -9.22
N PHE A 754 -13.37 16.06 -9.06
CA PHE A 754 -13.01 16.96 -10.15
C PHE A 754 -12.48 16.19 -11.36
N THR A 755 -11.59 15.21 -11.13
CA THR A 755 -11.02 14.43 -12.23
C THR A 755 -12.02 13.42 -12.77
N GLY A 756 -12.62 12.59 -11.91
CA GLY A 756 -13.46 11.47 -12.37
C GLY A 756 -14.91 11.82 -12.66
N GLY A 757 -15.52 12.68 -11.84
CA GLY A 757 -16.92 13.10 -11.96
C GLY A 757 -17.14 14.32 -12.85
N PHE A 758 -16.10 15.09 -13.17
CA PHE A 758 -16.20 16.29 -14.01
C PHE A 758 -15.31 16.25 -15.26
N LEU A 759 -13.98 16.10 -15.13
CA LEU A 759 -13.08 16.18 -16.29
C LEU A 759 -13.26 15.02 -17.28
N VAL A 760 -13.35 13.78 -16.79
CA VAL A 760 -13.56 12.60 -17.64
C VAL A 760 -14.86 12.66 -18.45
N PRO A 761 -16.04 12.97 -17.87
CA PRO A 761 -17.25 13.09 -18.67
C PRO A 761 -17.19 14.22 -19.70
N MET A 762 -16.51 15.34 -19.39
CA MET A 762 -16.30 16.44 -20.35
C MET A 762 -15.43 16.00 -21.54
N ALA A 763 -14.44 15.13 -21.32
CA ALA A 763 -13.60 14.60 -22.39
C ALA A 763 -14.38 13.70 -23.36
N ASN A 764 -15.40 13.01 -22.88
CA ASN A 764 -16.11 11.98 -23.65
C ASN A 764 -17.50 12.42 -24.13
N ALA A 765 -17.84 13.70 -24.00
CA ALA A 765 -19.15 14.24 -24.32
C ALA A 765 -20.32 13.60 -23.56
N SER A 766 -20.06 13.07 -22.36
CA SER A 766 -21.04 12.50 -21.44
C SER A 766 -21.76 13.60 -20.64
N THR A 767 -22.84 13.25 -19.94
CA THR A 767 -23.63 14.19 -19.15
C THR A 767 -23.30 14.10 -17.65
N VAL A 768 -23.18 15.24 -16.97
CA VAL A 768 -23.06 15.33 -15.50
C VAL A 768 -24.32 15.92 -14.90
N THR A 769 -24.90 15.21 -13.92
CA THR A 769 -26.05 15.64 -13.12
C THR A 769 -25.57 16.04 -11.73
N TYR A 770 -25.89 17.26 -11.29
CA TYR A 770 -25.57 17.74 -9.95
C TYR A 770 -26.75 17.55 -8.99
N VAL A 771 -26.42 17.22 -7.74
CA VAL A 771 -27.38 17.04 -6.64
C VAL A 771 -27.42 18.31 -5.78
N GLU A 772 -28.60 18.81 -5.41
CA GLU A 772 -28.72 20.00 -4.55
C GLU A 772 -28.60 19.62 -3.07
N GLN A 773 -29.19 18.50 -2.64
CA GLN A 773 -29.07 18.00 -1.27
C GLN A 773 -28.54 16.57 -1.25
N LEU A 774 -27.48 16.35 -0.47
CA LEU A 774 -26.87 15.04 -0.27
C LEU A 774 -27.74 14.19 0.68
N THR A 775 -28.90 13.76 0.19
CA THR A 775 -29.82 12.86 0.88
C THR A 775 -30.04 11.59 0.06
N SER A 776 -30.31 10.47 0.72
CA SER A 776 -30.50 9.18 0.03
C SER A 776 -31.70 9.22 -0.91
N ALA A 777 -32.76 9.94 -0.53
CA ALA A 777 -33.98 10.09 -1.32
C ALA A 777 -33.74 10.91 -2.59
N GLU A 778 -33.05 12.05 -2.46
CA GLU A 778 -32.75 12.91 -3.61
C GLU A 778 -31.80 12.22 -4.59
N ILE A 779 -30.71 11.64 -4.09
CA ILE A 779 -29.73 10.94 -4.93
C ILE A 779 -30.40 9.78 -5.67
N THR A 780 -31.17 8.93 -4.98
CA THR A 780 -31.86 7.81 -5.63
C THR A 780 -32.92 8.28 -6.64
N GLY A 781 -33.65 9.35 -6.31
CA GLY A 781 -34.65 9.94 -7.21
C GLY A 781 -34.03 10.52 -8.47
N LEU A 782 -32.88 11.20 -8.36
CA LEU A 782 -32.13 11.70 -9.50
C LEU A 782 -31.54 10.56 -10.33
N MET A 783 -30.98 9.52 -9.69
CA MET A 783 -30.49 8.33 -10.40
C MET A 783 -31.57 7.71 -11.29
N GLN A 784 -32.80 7.60 -10.78
CA GLN A 784 -33.94 7.09 -11.54
C GLN A 784 -34.37 8.06 -12.64
N ALA A 785 -34.45 9.36 -12.34
CA ALA A 785 -34.91 10.37 -13.29
C ALA A 785 -33.95 10.60 -14.45
N THR A 786 -32.64 10.39 -14.26
CA THR A 786 -31.61 10.64 -15.28
C THR A 786 -31.03 9.37 -15.88
N GLY A 787 -31.34 8.20 -15.33
CA GLY A 787 -30.73 6.95 -15.76
C GLY A 787 -29.23 6.93 -15.47
N THR A 788 -28.81 7.40 -14.28
CA THR A 788 -27.40 7.48 -13.88
C THR A 788 -26.69 6.13 -14.07
N THR A 789 -25.59 6.15 -14.83
CA THR A 789 -24.75 4.97 -15.10
C THR A 789 -23.44 5.01 -14.32
N VAL A 790 -22.94 6.20 -13.97
CA VAL A 790 -21.68 6.38 -13.25
C VAL A 790 -21.87 7.34 -12.08
N MET A 791 -21.34 6.98 -10.91
CA MET A 791 -21.31 7.86 -9.74
C MET A 791 -20.02 7.58 -8.97
N MET A 792 -19.27 8.64 -8.65
CA MET A 792 -18.09 8.54 -7.80
C MET A 792 -18.54 8.41 -6.34
N VAL A 793 -17.95 7.48 -5.59
CA VAL A 793 -18.36 7.19 -4.22
C VAL A 793 -17.19 7.09 -3.27
N VAL A 794 -17.42 7.47 -2.02
CA VAL A 794 -16.54 7.23 -0.88
C VAL A 794 -17.30 6.46 0.20
N PRO A 795 -16.63 5.75 1.13
CA PRO A 795 -17.31 4.95 2.15
C PRO A 795 -18.39 5.70 2.93
N ARG A 796 -18.17 6.99 3.23
CA ARG A 796 -19.16 7.85 3.92
C ARG A 796 -20.49 7.98 3.16
N LEU A 797 -20.44 8.07 1.83
CA LEU A 797 -21.65 8.15 1.00
C LEU A 797 -22.36 6.79 0.94
N LEU A 798 -21.61 5.69 0.90
CA LEU A 798 -22.19 4.33 1.00
C LEU A 798 -22.90 4.11 2.33
N LYS A 799 -22.34 4.64 3.44
CA LYS A 799 -22.99 4.63 4.76
C LYS A 799 -24.31 5.41 4.75
N LEU A 800 -24.37 6.56 4.08
CA LEU A 800 -25.61 7.34 3.93
C LEU A 800 -26.72 6.53 3.23
N PHE A 801 -26.39 5.77 2.18
CA PHE A 801 -27.35 4.85 1.57
C PHE A 801 -27.75 3.71 2.50
N HIS A 802 -26.76 3.10 3.16
CA HIS A 802 -26.99 2.01 4.12
C HIS A 802 -27.96 2.44 5.23
N ASP A 803 -27.70 3.58 5.88
CA ASP A 803 -28.51 4.09 6.98
C ASP A 803 -29.91 4.49 6.50
N GLY A 804 -30.02 5.06 5.30
CA GLY A 804 -31.31 5.35 4.67
C GLY A 804 -32.12 4.07 4.39
N ILE A 805 -31.48 3.00 3.94
CA ILE A 805 -32.10 1.70 3.71
C ILE A 805 -32.55 1.09 5.05
N LEU A 806 -31.68 1.07 6.07
CA LEU A 806 -32.02 0.51 7.38
C LEU A 806 -33.17 1.26 8.04
N ARG A 807 -33.19 2.60 7.99
CA ARG A 807 -34.31 3.41 8.52
C ARG A 807 -35.63 3.10 7.81
N LYS A 808 -35.59 2.89 6.50
CA LYS A 808 -36.77 2.48 5.72
C LYS A 808 -37.23 1.06 6.10
N VAL A 809 -36.30 0.16 6.40
CA VAL A 809 -36.60 -1.20 6.88
C VAL A 809 -37.21 -1.16 8.28
N GLU A 810 -36.66 -0.39 9.21
CA GLU A 810 -37.16 -0.24 10.58
C GLU A 810 -38.59 0.29 10.64
N THR A 811 -38.92 1.22 9.76
CA THR A 811 -40.26 1.82 9.59
C THR A 811 -41.20 0.96 8.75
N SER A 812 -40.72 -0.12 8.14
CA SER A 812 -41.53 -1.05 7.35
C SER A 812 -42.21 -2.13 8.21
N GLY A 813 -43.25 -2.76 7.66
CA GLY A 813 -44.00 -3.83 8.32
C GLY A 813 -43.12 -5.00 8.80
N VAL A 814 -43.62 -5.78 9.76
CA VAL A 814 -42.88 -6.90 10.42
C VAL A 814 -42.30 -7.89 9.41
N VAL A 815 -43.00 -8.14 8.31
CA VAL A 815 -42.56 -9.04 7.22
C VAL A 815 -41.33 -8.47 6.50
N ALA A 816 -41.33 -7.17 6.17
CA ALA A 816 -40.21 -6.52 5.51
C ALA A 816 -38.96 -6.47 6.40
N ARG A 817 -39.13 -6.29 7.73
CA ARG A 817 -38.04 -6.36 8.71
C ARG A 817 -37.42 -7.77 8.79
N ARG A 818 -38.25 -8.81 8.82
CA ARG A 818 -37.79 -10.21 8.86
C ARG A 818 -37.12 -10.69 7.57
N LEU A 819 -37.50 -10.14 6.42
CA LEU A 819 -36.88 -10.47 5.13
C LEU A 819 -35.56 -9.72 4.88
N PHE A 820 -35.33 -8.62 5.61
CA PHE A 820 -34.14 -7.79 5.43
C PHE A 820 -33.02 -8.10 6.44
N ALA A 821 -33.39 -8.54 7.66
CA ALA A 821 -32.47 -9.11 8.66
C ALA A 821 -31.92 -10.46 8.18
#